data_AF-S3Y395-F1
#
_entry.id   AF-S3Y395-F1
#
_cell.length_a   1.000
_cell.length_b   1.000
_cell.length_c   1.000
_cell.angle_alpha   90.00
_cell.angle_beta   90.00
_cell.angle_gamma   90.00
#
_symmetry.space_group_name_H-M   'P 1'
#
loop_
_entity.id
_entity.type
_entity.pdbx_description
1 polymer ?
#
loop_
_entity_poly.entity_id
_entity_poly.type
_entity_poly.pdbx_seq_one_letter_code
_entity_poly.pdbx_strand_id
1 'polypeptide(L)'
;MEQNPESALAWQFIESTGTHLFLTGKAGTGKTTFLRKLKQESPKRMVVVAPTGIAAINAGGVTIHSFFQIPFAPYVPESSFSTNGKASYRFRFGKEKINIIRSMDLLVIDEISMVRADLLDAVDEMLRRYRDPYKPFGGVQLLMIGDLQQLAPVVKDEEWQMLSKYYDTPYFFSSRALKQTEYCTIELKTVYRQNDGDFLELLNRIRENHCDPQVLETLNRRYIPGFQPRKEEGYIRLVTHNYQAQRINSYELEQLPGRTYAFRSTVEGKFPEYSYPTDEVLELKEGAQVMFVKNDSSGEHRYYNGMIGEVTSVSAGSIEVRAKDSGDTFLLQEEEWTNAKYVLDEDSREIVEDIEGTFRQFPLKLAWAITIHKSQGLTFERAIIDASASFAHGQTYVALSRCKTLEGLVLSAPLSAKAVISDRAVDRFTEEARRNEPDENRFHSLQRAYFHGLLSELFDFLPLAQALQRYVRLVDEHLYKLYPKQLAAYKEAVERFREKVVKVAQRFGIQYNRLIDAAQDYAADETLQERIVAGAGYFKDEMALLYPVLIGPRALATDNKVLKKQLNAAKEELNTLFLLKDGLLAYITEHGFRTAGYLKRKAILSIGEHAVSGKEDLKRRSMPDTVEKNMQDRKRKETMASSVQVPSDVLHPELYDRLVAWRNTEAARLGLPVYTVIQQKAILGISNLLPADKDMLVRIPYFGKKGVEKYGDTILEIVYAYCKEKGLAEPELML
;
A
#
# COMPACT_ATOMS: atom_id res chain seq x y z
N MET A 1 -0.45 17.77 29.26
CA MET A 1 0.47 17.89 28.11
C MET A 1 0.15 19.19 27.43
N GLU A 2 1.03 20.19 27.53
CA GLU A 2 0.89 21.43 26.75
C GLU A 2 0.78 21.08 25.27
N GLN A 3 -0.25 21.56 24.59
CA GLN A 3 -0.47 21.30 23.16
C GLN A 3 0.66 21.97 22.37
N ASN A 4 1.51 21.17 21.74
CA ASN A 4 2.50 21.64 20.78
C ASN A 4 1.76 22.08 19.49
N PRO A 5 1.77 23.38 19.13
CA PRO A 5 0.96 23.89 18.03
C PRO A 5 1.40 23.31 16.67
N GLU A 6 2.70 23.08 16.46
CA GLU A 6 3.22 22.48 15.23
C GLU A 6 2.77 21.01 15.07
N SER A 7 2.74 20.27 16.18
CA SER A 7 2.22 18.90 16.21
C SER A 7 0.72 18.84 15.93
N ALA A 8 -0.06 19.81 16.46
CA ALA A 8 -1.49 19.93 16.17
C ALA A 8 -1.74 20.32 14.70
N LEU A 9 -0.93 21.22 14.14
CA LEU A 9 -1.00 21.59 12.72
C LEU A 9 -0.66 20.40 11.83
N ALA A 10 0.40 19.65 12.14
CA ALA A 10 0.77 18.43 11.41
C ALA A 10 -0.36 17.40 11.42
N TRP A 11 -1.03 17.21 12.57
CA TRP A 11 -2.21 16.36 12.68
C TRP A 11 -3.33 16.81 11.72
N GLN A 12 -3.66 18.10 11.73
CA GLN A 12 -4.69 18.65 10.87
C GLN A 12 -4.35 18.51 9.38
N PHE A 13 -3.09 18.72 8.99
CA PHE A 13 -2.64 18.50 7.61
C PHE A 13 -2.83 17.04 7.18
N ILE A 14 -2.44 16.09 8.02
CA ILE A 14 -2.60 14.68 7.73
C ILE A 14 -4.07 14.31 7.64
N GLU A 15 -4.91 14.72 8.59
CA GLU A 15 -6.31 14.28 8.61
C GLU A 15 -7.20 14.97 7.58
N SER A 16 -6.99 16.27 7.34
CA SER A 16 -7.93 17.11 6.60
C SER A 16 -7.45 17.53 5.22
N THR A 17 -6.26 17.11 4.79
CA THR A 17 -5.76 17.35 3.43
C THR A 17 -5.30 16.05 2.75
N GLY A 18 -5.05 16.13 1.45
CA GLY A 18 -4.40 15.09 0.65
C GLY A 18 -2.93 15.41 0.34
N THR A 19 -2.41 16.49 0.90
CA THR A 19 -1.08 17.02 0.61
C THR A 19 -0.02 16.21 1.36
N HIS A 20 1.10 15.93 0.71
CA HIS A 20 2.22 15.26 1.39
C HIS A 20 2.81 16.17 2.47
N LEU A 21 3.30 15.60 3.56
CA LEU A 21 3.87 16.34 4.67
C LEU A 21 5.28 15.85 4.98
N PHE A 22 6.24 16.77 4.99
CA PHE A 22 7.56 16.57 5.58
C PHE A 22 7.55 17.10 7.03
N LEU A 23 7.53 16.19 7.99
CA LEU A 23 7.60 16.51 9.41
C LEU A 23 9.06 16.39 9.88
N THR A 24 9.66 17.54 10.17
CA THR A 24 11.05 17.61 10.64
C THR A 24 11.14 18.20 12.04
N GLY A 25 12.36 18.29 12.57
CA GLY A 25 12.62 18.86 13.89
C GLY A 25 13.87 18.26 14.52
N LYS A 26 14.41 18.96 15.52
CA LYS A 26 15.62 18.53 16.25
C LYS A 26 15.41 17.15 16.91
N ALA A 27 16.50 16.52 17.38
CA ALA A 27 16.37 15.34 18.21
C ALA A 27 15.57 15.67 19.49
N GLY A 28 14.68 14.77 19.91
CA GLY A 28 13.88 14.98 21.13
C GLY A 28 12.69 15.93 20.99
N THR A 29 12.27 16.29 19.77
CA THR A 29 11.09 17.17 19.54
C THR A 29 9.74 16.44 19.51
N GLY A 30 9.71 15.13 19.77
CA GLY A 30 8.47 14.35 19.86
C GLY A 30 7.96 13.73 18.54
N LYS A 31 8.79 13.65 17.47
CA LYS A 31 8.43 13.01 16.19
C LYS A 31 7.87 11.58 16.36
N THR A 32 8.56 10.73 17.12
CA THR A 32 8.11 9.35 17.39
C THR A 32 6.82 9.32 18.22
N THR A 33 6.63 10.28 19.13
CA THR A 33 5.38 10.42 19.91
C THR A 33 4.22 10.81 19.01
N PHE A 34 4.43 11.73 18.06
CA PHE A 34 3.44 12.09 17.05
C PHE A 34 3.03 10.87 16.21
N LEU A 35 4.01 10.09 15.73
CA LEU A 35 3.73 8.88 14.96
C LEU A 35 2.91 7.85 15.75
N ARG A 36 3.26 7.61 17.02
CA ARG A 36 2.50 6.68 17.89
C ARG A 36 1.06 7.13 18.08
N LYS A 37 0.83 8.43 18.31
CA LYS A 37 -0.52 8.99 18.41
C LYS A 37 -1.29 8.81 17.10
N LEU A 38 -0.64 9.08 15.96
CA LEU A 38 -1.25 8.93 14.64
C LEU A 38 -1.70 7.49 14.39
N LYS A 39 -0.86 6.49 14.69
CA LYS A 39 -1.22 5.06 14.58
C LYS A 39 -2.45 4.67 15.41
N GLN A 40 -2.66 5.31 16.56
CA GLN A 40 -3.72 4.94 17.50
C GLN A 40 -5.05 5.65 17.20
N GLU A 41 -4.99 6.90 16.78
CA GLU A 41 -6.17 7.78 16.70
C GLU A 41 -6.60 8.11 15.26
N SER A 42 -5.74 7.94 14.26
CA SER A 42 -6.07 8.29 12.86
C SER A 42 -7.05 7.26 12.25
N PRO A 43 -8.13 7.70 11.58
CA PRO A 43 -9.02 6.84 10.82
C PRO A 43 -8.44 6.43 9.45
N LYS A 44 -7.29 6.97 9.04
CA LYS A 44 -6.67 6.66 7.75
C LYS A 44 -6.03 5.29 7.76
N ARG A 45 -6.22 4.54 6.67
CA ARG A 45 -5.55 3.24 6.49
C ARG A 45 -4.09 3.47 6.19
N MET A 46 -3.27 3.28 7.21
CA MET A 46 -1.86 3.62 7.13
C MET A 46 -0.95 2.40 7.02
N VAL A 47 0.19 2.62 6.36
CA VAL A 47 1.33 1.71 6.36
C VAL A 47 2.53 2.51 6.83
N VAL A 48 3.26 1.99 7.82
CA VAL A 48 4.49 2.61 8.31
C VAL A 48 5.68 1.84 7.76
N VAL A 49 6.58 2.56 7.10
CA VAL A 49 7.83 2.03 6.56
C VAL A 49 9.03 2.83 7.03
N ALA A 50 10.20 2.19 7.06
CA ALA A 50 11.47 2.84 7.34
C ALA A 50 12.60 2.26 6.45
N PRO A 51 13.73 2.97 6.26
CA PRO A 51 14.83 2.50 5.42
C PRO A 51 15.64 1.35 6.03
N THR A 52 15.67 1.24 7.37
CA THR A 52 16.45 0.21 8.08
C THR A 52 15.57 -0.64 9.00
N GLY A 53 16.01 -1.86 9.31
CA GLY A 53 15.26 -2.79 10.18
C GLY A 53 15.03 -2.25 11.59
N ILE A 54 16.05 -1.63 12.20
CA ILE A 54 15.93 -1.03 13.55
C ILE A 54 14.95 0.14 13.53
N ALA A 55 15.02 1.02 12.53
CA ALA A 55 14.07 2.13 12.39
C ALA A 55 12.64 1.62 12.19
N ALA A 56 12.45 0.56 11.39
CA ALA A 56 11.15 -0.06 11.17
C ALA A 56 10.56 -0.62 12.48
N ILE A 57 11.34 -1.37 13.25
CA ILE A 57 10.91 -1.89 14.55
C ILE A 57 10.54 -0.75 15.51
N ASN A 58 11.37 0.29 15.59
CA ASN A 58 11.13 1.44 16.48
C ASN A 58 9.89 2.26 16.11
N ALA A 59 9.61 2.38 14.81
CA ALA A 59 8.41 3.04 14.29
C ALA A 59 7.15 2.17 14.42
N GLY A 60 7.30 0.89 14.77
CA GLY A 60 6.23 -0.11 14.68
C GLY A 60 5.78 -0.27 13.23
N GLY A 61 6.69 -0.64 12.35
CA GLY A 61 6.42 -0.80 10.94
C GLY A 61 7.36 -1.80 10.31
N VAL A 62 7.49 -1.75 8.98
CA VAL A 62 8.35 -2.67 8.22
C VAL A 62 9.36 -1.89 7.37
N THR A 63 10.35 -2.57 6.79
CA THR A 63 11.28 -1.87 5.90
C THR A 63 10.61 -1.52 4.55
N ILE A 64 11.05 -0.42 3.91
CA ILE A 64 10.61 -0.08 2.53
C ILE A 64 10.85 -1.26 1.59
N HIS A 65 12.03 -1.88 1.69
CA HIS A 65 12.44 -3.03 0.90
C HIS A 65 11.52 -4.24 1.11
N SER A 66 11.20 -4.59 2.35
CA SER A 66 10.31 -5.74 2.63
C SER A 66 8.86 -5.46 2.24
N PHE A 67 8.35 -4.24 2.46
CA PHE A 67 6.98 -3.91 2.09
C PHE A 67 6.77 -3.92 0.58
N PHE A 68 7.61 -3.21 -0.18
CA PHE A 68 7.46 -3.08 -1.63
C PHE A 68 8.18 -4.17 -2.42
N GLN A 69 8.88 -5.09 -1.75
CA GLN A 69 9.71 -6.14 -2.37
C GLN A 69 10.74 -5.55 -3.35
N ILE A 70 11.34 -4.43 -2.96
CA ILE A 70 12.36 -3.71 -3.75
C ILE A 70 13.74 -4.24 -3.35
N PRO A 71 14.59 -4.69 -4.29
CA PRO A 71 15.95 -5.13 -3.98
C PRO A 71 16.83 -3.96 -3.54
N PHE A 72 17.96 -4.24 -2.89
CA PHE A 72 18.89 -3.19 -2.42
C PHE A 72 19.70 -2.51 -3.54
N ALA A 73 19.61 -3.01 -4.78
CA ALA A 73 20.30 -2.42 -5.92
C ALA A 73 19.75 -1.03 -6.28
N PRO A 74 20.57 -0.12 -6.84
CA PRO A 74 20.10 1.17 -7.35
C PRO A 74 18.93 1.01 -8.32
N TYR A 75 17.90 1.83 -8.13
CA TYR A 75 16.80 1.91 -9.07
C TYR A 75 17.10 2.99 -10.11
N VAL A 76 17.11 2.63 -11.39
CA VAL A 76 17.36 3.60 -12.46
C VAL A 76 16.08 3.79 -13.26
N PRO A 77 15.54 5.02 -13.32
CA PRO A 77 14.34 5.32 -14.11
C PRO A 77 14.51 4.86 -15.56
N GLU A 78 13.43 4.31 -16.14
CA GLU A 78 13.35 3.90 -17.56
C GLU A 78 14.27 2.74 -17.97
N SER A 79 15.21 2.35 -17.11
CA SER A 79 16.04 1.19 -17.34
C SER A 79 15.27 -0.07 -16.96
N SER A 80 14.72 -0.73 -17.97
CA SER A 80 14.54 -2.17 -17.90
C SER A 80 15.92 -2.83 -17.90
N PHE A 81 16.68 -2.75 -16.79
CA PHE A 81 17.94 -3.50 -16.65
C PHE A 81 17.59 -5.00 -16.66
N SER A 82 17.70 -5.57 -17.85
CA SER A 82 17.58 -6.99 -18.14
C SER A 82 18.78 -7.35 -18.99
N THR A 83 19.74 -8.05 -18.36
CA THR A 83 20.78 -8.76 -19.10
C THR A 83 20.23 -9.98 -19.85
N ASN A 84 18.90 -10.22 -19.88
CA ASN A 84 18.30 -11.42 -20.48
C ASN A 84 16.83 -11.28 -20.93
N GLY A 85 16.42 -10.15 -21.52
CA GLY A 85 15.14 -10.03 -22.27
C GLY A 85 13.84 -10.37 -21.52
N LYS A 86 13.86 -10.54 -20.20
CA LYS A 86 12.72 -10.72 -19.31
C LYS A 86 12.78 -9.62 -18.26
N ALA A 87 11.82 -8.70 -18.27
CA ALA A 87 11.75 -7.60 -17.30
C ALA A 87 11.63 -8.16 -15.87
N SER A 88 12.62 -7.88 -15.02
CA SER A 88 12.84 -8.59 -13.75
C SER A 88 12.48 -7.80 -12.48
N TYR A 89 11.92 -6.59 -12.56
CA TYR A 89 11.21 -5.98 -11.43
C TYR A 89 9.71 -6.33 -11.46
N ARG A 90 9.39 -7.55 -11.91
CA ARG A 90 8.02 -8.06 -11.99
C ARG A 90 7.72 -9.00 -10.82
N PHE A 91 8.01 -8.59 -9.58
CA PHE A 91 7.37 -9.23 -8.43
C PHE A 91 5.86 -8.93 -8.53
N ARG A 92 5.09 -9.96 -8.87
CA ARG A 92 3.64 -9.87 -8.84
C ARG A 92 3.24 -10.00 -7.38
N PHE A 93 2.71 -8.93 -6.80
CA PHE A 93 2.18 -8.99 -5.44
C PHE A 93 1.01 -9.98 -5.37
N GLY A 94 0.90 -10.66 -4.22
CA GLY A 94 -0.26 -11.48 -3.90
C GLY A 94 -1.53 -10.61 -3.83
N LYS A 95 -2.71 -11.24 -3.95
CA LYS A 95 -4.00 -10.52 -3.95
C LYS A 95 -4.18 -9.64 -2.71
N GLU A 96 -3.86 -10.17 -1.52
CA GLU A 96 -3.95 -9.43 -0.26
C GLU A 96 -3.07 -8.17 -0.28
N LYS A 97 -1.81 -8.30 -0.67
CA LYS A 97 -0.87 -7.18 -0.77
C LYS A 97 -1.34 -6.12 -1.77
N ILE A 98 -1.90 -6.53 -2.90
CA ILE A 98 -2.53 -5.63 -3.87
C ILE A 98 -3.70 -4.88 -3.22
N ASN A 99 -4.54 -5.57 -2.45
CA ASN A 99 -5.68 -4.95 -1.75
C ASN A 99 -5.21 -3.95 -0.67
N ILE A 100 -4.14 -4.26 0.06
CA ILE A 100 -3.50 -3.32 1.01
C ILE A 100 -3.05 -2.07 0.26
N ILE A 101 -2.27 -2.21 -0.82
CA ILE A 101 -1.79 -1.07 -1.60
C ILE A 101 -2.94 -0.26 -2.20
N ARG A 102 -4.01 -0.92 -2.68
CA ARG A 102 -5.19 -0.27 -3.23
C ARG A 102 -5.97 0.57 -2.23
N SER A 103 -6.07 0.09 -1.00
CA SER A 103 -6.87 0.69 0.06
C SER A 103 -6.09 1.58 1.02
N MET A 104 -4.77 1.72 0.84
CA MET A 104 -3.93 2.58 1.65
C MET A 104 -4.27 4.05 1.44
N ASP A 105 -4.47 4.81 2.51
CA ASP A 105 -4.71 6.25 2.45
C ASP A 105 -3.42 7.03 2.71
N LEU A 106 -2.61 6.53 3.64
CA LEU A 106 -1.40 7.19 4.14
C LEU A 106 -0.21 6.23 4.13
N LEU A 107 0.90 6.64 3.52
CA LEU A 107 2.20 5.98 3.66
C LEU A 107 3.09 6.84 4.54
N VAL A 108 3.43 6.33 5.72
CA VAL A 108 4.40 6.97 6.62
C VAL A 108 5.78 6.43 6.33
N ILE A 109 6.74 7.30 6.09
CA ILE A 109 8.15 6.95 5.92
C ILE A 109 8.93 7.60 7.07
N ASP A 110 9.30 6.82 8.07
CA ASP A 110 10.18 7.26 9.16
C ASP A 110 11.65 7.22 8.74
N GLU A 111 12.46 8.10 9.32
CA GLU A 111 13.87 8.33 8.92
C GLU A 111 14.05 8.64 7.41
N ILE A 112 13.16 9.47 6.83
CA ILE A 112 13.18 9.83 5.40
C ILE A 112 14.52 10.42 4.94
N SER A 113 15.31 11.03 5.84
CA SER A 113 16.63 11.60 5.53
C SER A 113 17.63 10.56 5.02
N MET A 114 17.46 9.27 5.35
CA MET A 114 18.29 8.19 4.81
C MET A 114 17.75 7.57 3.51
N VAL A 115 16.56 7.97 3.07
CA VAL A 115 15.94 7.42 1.87
C VAL A 115 16.55 8.07 0.64
N ARG A 116 17.05 7.25 -0.29
CA ARG A 116 17.58 7.75 -1.56
C ARG A 116 16.46 8.19 -2.51
N ALA A 117 16.76 9.14 -3.39
CA ALA A 117 15.85 9.62 -4.43
C ALA A 117 15.30 8.48 -5.31
N ASP A 118 16.17 7.55 -5.71
CA ASP A 118 15.80 6.41 -6.55
C ASP A 118 14.85 5.44 -5.85
N LEU A 119 15.07 5.19 -4.56
CA LEU A 119 14.20 4.34 -3.77
C LEU A 119 12.79 4.94 -3.64
N LEU A 120 12.69 6.26 -3.48
CA LEU A 120 11.39 6.94 -3.43
C LEU A 120 10.65 6.90 -4.77
N ASP A 121 11.37 7.04 -5.91
CA ASP A 121 10.78 6.86 -7.24
C ASP A 121 10.38 5.41 -7.53
N ALA A 122 11.10 4.42 -6.99
CA ALA A 122 10.69 3.01 -7.06
C ALA A 122 9.37 2.76 -6.29
N VAL A 123 9.19 3.44 -5.15
CA VAL A 123 7.93 3.42 -4.40
C VAL A 123 6.80 4.05 -5.23
N ASP A 124 7.03 5.20 -5.89
CA ASP A 124 6.07 5.82 -6.82
C ASP A 124 5.61 4.84 -7.91
N GLU A 125 6.57 4.19 -8.60
CA GLU A 125 6.26 3.25 -9.68
C GLU A 125 5.36 2.10 -9.19
N MET A 126 5.67 1.52 -8.02
CA MET A 126 4.88 0.44 -7.45
C MET A 126 3.47 0.89 -7.06
N LEU A 127 3.33 2.08 -6.47
CA LEU A 127 2.02 2.61 -6.10
C LEU A 127 1.17 2.94 -7.34
N ARG A 128 1.75 3.59 -8.35
CA ARG A 128 1.09 3.87 -9.63
C ARG A 128 0.62 2.61 -10.33
N ARG A 129 1.43 1.54 -10.30
CA ARG A 129 1.12 0.26 -10.93
C ARG A 129 -0.09 -0.44 -10.34
N TYR A 130 -0.29 -0.35 -9.02
CA TYR A 130 -1.34 -1.10 -8.32
C TYR A 130 -2.52 -0.23 -7.84
N ARG A 131 -2.41 1.11 -7.90
CA ARG A 131 -3.49 2.09 -7.66
C ARG A 131 -3.85 2.87 -8.93
N ASP A 132 -3.43 4.14 -9.01
CA ASP A 132 -3.75 5.09 -10.06
C ASP A 132 -2.46 5.42 -10.84
N PRO A 133 -2.33 5.00 -12.12
CA PRO A 133 -1.13 5.20 -12.90
C PRO A 133 -0.88 6.67 -13.28
N TYR A 134 -1.88 7.55 -13.14
CA TYR A 134 -1.79 8.95 -13.56
C TYR A 134 -1.45 9.90 -12.42
N LYS A 135 -1.55 9.46 -11.16
CA LYS A 135 -1.23 10.28 -9.98
C LYS A 135 0.14 9.90 -9.41
N PRO A 136 0.98 10.87 -8.99
CA PRO A 136 2.15 10.56 -8.17
C PRO A 136 1.77 9.73 -6.94
N PHE A 137 2.63 8.78 -6.60
CA PHE A 137 2.45 7.79 -5.53
C PHE A 137 1.10 7.06 -5.58
N GLY A 138 0.53 6.90 -6.78
CA GLY A 138 -0.79 6.29 -6.95
C GLY A 138 -1.91 7.01 -6.20
N GLY A 139 -1.74 8.29 -5.86
CA GLY A 139 -2.68 9.07 -5.05
C GLY A 139 -2.62 8.80 -3.54
N VAL A 140 -1.61 8.08 -3.04
CA VAL A 140 -1.36 7.92 -1.60
C VAL A 140 -0.83 9.24 -1.03
N GLN A 141 -1.31 9.65 0.15
CA GLN A 141 -0.68 10.75 0.89
C GLN A 141 0.60 10.26 1.57
N LEU A 142 1.71 11.00 1.46
CA LEU A 142 2.95 10.69 2.15
C LEU A 142 3.10 11.52 3.43
N LEU A 143 3.45 10.86 4.53
CA LEU A 143 4.01 11.50 5.73
C LEU A 143 5.49 11.09 5.84
N MET A 144 6.37 12.04 5.54
CA MET A 144 7.81 11.87 5.57
C MET A 144 8.34 12.42 6.89
N ILE A 145 8.87 11.57 7.77
CA ILE A 145 9.39 11.98 9.08
C ILE A 145 10.90 11.83 9.09
N GLY A 146 11.63 12.88 9.49
CA GLY A 146 13.08 12.77 9.63
C GLY A 146 13.80 14.07 9.92
N ASP A 147 15.12 13.97 10.11
CA ASP A 147 16.02 15.09 10.37
C ASP A 147 17.17 15.06 9.35
N LEU A 148 17.15 16.01 8.41
CA LEU A 148 18.15 16.12 7.34
C LEU A 148 19.57 16.43 7.85
N GLN A 149 19.67 16.96 9.07
CA GLN A 149 20.95 17.29 9.69
C GLN A 149 21.58 16.09 10.43
N GLN A 150 20.91 14.92 10.46
CA GLN A 150 21.47 13.71 11.05
C GLN A 150 22.28 12.90 10.04
N LEU A 151 21.71 11.84 9.46
CA LEU A 151 22.43 10.97 8.54
C LEU A 151 21.87 11.13 7.14
N ALA A 152 22.78 11.39 6.20
CA ALA A 152 22.53 11.31 4.77
C ALA A 152 22.37 9.86 4.32
N PRO A 153 21.73 9.62 3.16
CA PRO A 153 21.72 8.28 2.56
C PRO A 153 23.15 7.83 2.26
N VAL A 154 23.43 6.54 2.48
CA VAL A 154 24.70 5.94 2.09
C VAL A 154 24.62 5.53 0.62
N VAL A 155 25.46 6.14 -0.22
CA VAL A 155 25.54 5.84 -1.66
C VAL A 155 26.99 5.56 -2.00
N LYS A 156 27.26 4.41 -2.62
CA LYS A 156 28.61 4.09 -3.10
C LYS A 156 28.94 4.90 -4.35
N ASP A 157 30.21 5.20 -4.58
CA ASP A 157 30.64 6.00 -5.74
C ASP A 157 30.17 5.39 -7.08
N GLU A 158 30.25 4.06 -7.22
CA GLU A 158 29.78 3.34 -8.41
C GLU A 158 28.26 3.48 -8.63
N GLU A 159 27.49 3.44 -7.53
CA GLU A 159 26.03 3.63 -7.57
C GLU A 159 25.70 5.08 -7.94
N TRP A 160 26.43 6.05 -7.38
CA TRP A 160 26.23 7.46 -7.66
C TRP A 160 26.60 7.85 -9.09
N GLN A 161 27.66 7.27 -9.68
CA GLN A 161 28.00 7.47 -11.10
C GLN A 161 26.86 7.05 -12.03
N MET A 162 26.07 6.06 -11.63
CA MET A 162 24.88 5.62 -12.36
C MET A 162 23.68 6.56 -12.12
N LEU A 163 23.42 6.91 -10.86
CA LEU A 163 22.24 7.68 -10.43
C LEU A 163 22.33 9.18 -10.76
N SER A 164 23.53 9.76 -10.74
CA SER A 164 23.77 11.20 -11.00
C SER A 164 23.34 11.66 -12.40
N LYS A 165 23.12 10.73 -13.34
CA LYS A 165 22.53 11.03 -14.65
C LYS A 165 21.04 11.36 -14.59
N TYR A 166 20.37 10.91 -13.53
CA TYR A 166 18.92 10.98 -13.38
C TYR A 166 18.47 11.90 -12.24
N TYR A 167 19.34 12.11 -11.25
CA TYR A 167 19.09 12.82 -10.01
C TYR A 167 20.18 13.84 -9.72
N ASP A 168 19.78 15.04 -9.29
CA ASP A 168 20.73 16.11 -8.92
C ASP A 168 21.53 15.75 -7.67
N THR A 169 20.89 15.07 -6.71
CA THR A 169 21.46 14.66 -5.42
C THR A 169 20.91 13.30 -4.99
N PRO A 170 21.57 12.58 -4.08
CA PRO A 170 21.07 11.28 -3.62
C PRO A 170 19.87 11.38 -2.67
N TYR A 171 19.56 12.57 -2.14
CA TYR A 171 18.53 12.77 -1.12
C TYR A 171 17.11 12.58 -1.65
N PHE A 172 16.18 12.16 -0.80
CA PHE A 172 14.77 11.92 -1.16
C PHE A 172 14.11 13.09 -1.92
N PHE A 173 14.46 14.34 -1.61
CA PHE A 173 13.91 15.53 -2.27
C PHE A 173 14.34 15.70 -3.73
N SER A 174 15.31 14.92 -4.21
CA SER A 174 15.66 14.83 -5.62
C SER A 174 14.77 13.86 -6.41
N SER A 175 13.88 13.11 -5.75
CA SER A 175 12.89 12.24 -6.40
C SER A 175 12.09 12.99 -7.47
N ARG A 176 11.96 12.37 -8.65
CA ARG A 176 11.21 12.95 -9.76
C ARG A 176 9.71 12.95 -9.45
N ALA A 177 9.22 11.90 -8.80
CA ALA A 177 7.82 11.81 -8.39
C ALA A 177 7.48 12.88 -7.35
N LEU A 178 8.34 13.06 -6.33
CA LEU A 178 8.10 14.07 -5.29
C LEU A 178 8.14 15.50 -5.85
N LYS A 179 9.06 15.79 -6.77
CA LYS A 179 9.14 17.09 -7.47
C LYS A 179 7.90 17.42 -8.33
N GLN A 180 7.09 16.41 -8.71
CA GLN A 180 5.82 16.60 -9.42
C GLN A 180 4.65 16.89 -8.47
N THR A 181 4.87 16.88 -7.16
CA THR A 181 3.84 17.06 -6.13
C THR A 181 4.06 18.35 -5.35
N GLU A 182 2.96 18.90 -4.84
CA GLU A 182 3.04 19.88 -3.77
C GLU A 182 3.08 19.15 -2.42
N TYR A 183 4.05 19.51 -1.58
CA TYR A 183 4.14 19.03 -0.21
C TYR A 183 4.47 20.18 0.73
N CYS A 184 4.05 20.06 1.99
CA CYS A 184 4.30 21.04 3.03
C CYS A 184 5.40 20.54 3.97
N THR A 185 6.11 21.48 4.61
CA THR A 185 7.06 21.17 5.69
C THR A 185 6.55 21.76 6.99
N ILE A 186 6.65 20.99 8.07
CA ILE A 186 6.43 21.47 9.44
C ILE A 186 7.64 21.09 10.28
N GLU A 187 8.32 22.07 10.88
CA GLU A 187 9.42 21.86 11.82
C GLU A 187 8.88 21.87 13.26
N LEU A 188 9.01 20.75 13.99
CA LEU A 188 8.72 20.70 15.43
C LEU A 188 9.82 21.45 16.20
N LYS A 189 9.43 22.55 16.87
CA LYS A 189 10.37 23.48 17.52
C LYS A 189 10.65 23.13 18.99
N THR A 190 9.66 22.63 19.71
CA THR A 190 9.78 22.30 21.15
C THR A 190 10.62 21.05 21.38
N VAL A 191 11.74 21.17 22.09
CA VAL A 191 12.62 20.06 22.47
C VAL A 191 12.33 19.63 23.91
N TYR A 192 11.97 18.36 24.11
CA TYR A 192 11.57 17.85 25.43
C TYR A 192 12.68 17.14 26.21
N ARG A 193 13.85 16.90 25.60
CA ARG A 193 14.92 16.04 26.15
C ARG A 193 15.97 16.79 27.00
N GLN A 194 15.67 17.97 27.54
CA GLN A 194 16.73 18.84 28.09
C GLN A 194 17.24 18.44 29.48
N ASN A 195 18.54 18.11 29.55
CA ASN A 195 19.49 18.53 30.58
C ASN A 195 20.75 19.02 29.82
N ASP A 196 21.35 20.13 30.27
CA ASP A 196 22.52 20.88 29.75
C ASP A 196 22.33 21.87 28.56
N GLY A 197 22.58 23.16 28.84
CA GLY A 197 22.43 24.27 27.90
C GLY A 197 23.63 24.52 26.97
N ASP A 198 24.86 24.46 27.49
CA ASP A 198 26.06 24.87 26.76
C ASP A 198 26.49 23.86 25.68
N PHE A 199 26.47 22.56 26.02
CA PHE A 199 26.82 21.51 25.06
C PHE A 199 25.79 21.40 23.94
N LEU A 200 24.50 21.58 24.26
CA LEU A 200 23.44 21.58 23.26
C LEU A 200 23.55 22.78 22.30
N GLU A 201 23.91 23.96 22.81
CA GLU A 201 24.18 25.13 21.97
C GLU A 201 25.33 24.83 21.00
N LEU A 202 26.42 24.24 21.50
CA LEU A 202 27.55 23.82 20.68
C LEU A 202 27.13 22.83 19.59
N LEU A 203 26.34 21.81 19.92
CA LEU A 203 25.82 20.84 18.95
C LEU A 203 24.90 21.49 17.92
N ASN A 204 24.05 22.45 18.32
CA ASN A 204 23.20 23.21 17.40
C ASN A 204 24.02 24.05 16.42
N ARG A 205 25.12 24.68 16.88
CA ARG A 205 26.02 25.43 15.99
C ARG A 205 26.65 24.53 14.94
N ILE A 206 27.08 23.32 15.30
CA ILE A 206 27.59 22.33 14.34
C ILE A 206 26.48 21.91 13.36
N ARG A 207 25.29 21.64 13.88
CA ARG A 207 24.11 21.23 13.10
C ARG A 207 23.70 22.30 12.08
N GLU A 208 23.85 23.57 12.41
CA GLU A 208 23.50 24.71 11.57
C GLU A 208 24.67 25.20 10.71
N ASN A 209 25.74 24.39 10.60
CA ASN A 209 26.94 24.71 9.83
C ASN A 209 27.66 26.00 10.28
N HIS A 210 27.43 26.44 11.52
CA HIS A 210 28.10 27.56 12.17
C HIS A 210 29.26 27.09 13.06
N CYS A 211 30.21 26.36 12.47
CA CYS A 211 31.41 25.90 13.18
C CYS A 211 32.50 26.99 13.17
N ASP A 212 32.42 27.94 14.10
CA ASP A 212 33.43 28.97 14.28
C ASP A 212 34.73 28.41 14.92
N PRO A 213 35.86 29.15 14.85
CA PRO A 213 37.10 28.71 15.48
C PRO A 213 36.98 28.43 16.98
N GLN A 214 36.06 29.11 17.67
CA GLN A 214 35.83 28.95 19.11
C GLN A 214 35.15 27.62 19.44
N VAL A 215 34.18 27.19 18.63
CA VAL A 215 33.53 25.87 18.72
C VAL A 215 34.55 24.76 18.48
N LEU A 216 35.38 24.90 17.44
CA LEU A 216 36.45 23.94 17.16
C LEU A 216 37.48 23.88 18.30
N GLU A 217 37.89 25.02 18.84
CA GLU A 217 38.80 25.06 19.99
C GLU A 217 38.19 24.35 21.20
N THR A 218 36.92 24.63 21.50
CA THR A 218 36.20 24.02 22.62
C THR A 218 36.10 22.50 22.47
N LEU A 219 35.77 22.00 21.27
CA LEU A 219 35.76 20.57 20.98
C LEU A 219 37.16 19.96 21.06
N ASN A 220 38.17 20.63 20.50
CA ASN A 220 39.54 20.13 20.47
C ASN A 220 40.20 20.09 21.85
N ARG A 221 39.68 20.79 22.87
CA ARG A 221 40.07 20.55 24.28
C ARG A 221 39.75 19.14 24.76
N ARG A 222 38.84 18.43 24.07
CA ARG A 222 38.50 17.03 24.34
C ARG A 222 39.36 16.03 23.56
N TYR A 223 40.30 16.50 22.74
CA TYR A 223 41.33 15.65 22.14
C TYR A 223 42.42 15.36 23.18
N ILE A 224 42.55 14.08 23.57
CA ILE A 224 43.54 13.62 24.55
C ILE A 224 44.47 12.63 23.83
N PRO A 225 45.71 13.03 23.47
CA PRO A 225 46.64 12.16 22.76
C PRO A 225 46.92 10.87 23.53
N GLY A 226 46.77 9.72 22.87
CA GLY A 226 47.05 8.41 23.45
C GLY A 226 46.09 8.00 24.58
N PHE A 227 44.90 8.60 24.66
CA PHE A 227 43.91 8.27 25.68
C PHE A 227 43.55 6.78 25.68
N GLN A 228 43.84 6.11 26.80
CA GLN A 228 43.41 4.74 27.07
C GLN A 228 42.39 4.80 28.22
N PRO A 229 41.10 4.54 27.94
CA PRO A 229 40.09 4.56 28.99
C PRO A 229 40.34 3.43 29.98
N ARG A 230 40.10 3.68 31.26
CA ARG A 230 40.05 2.60 32.25
C ARG A 230 38.84 1.72 31.97
N LYS A 231 38.97 0.40 32.15
CA LYS A 231 37.87 -0.55 31.88
C LYS A 231 36.62 -0.23 32.71
N GLU A 232 36.80 0.24 33.95
CA GLU A 232 35.67 0.63 34.82
C GLU A 232 34.89 1.83 34.29
N GLU A 233 35.48 2.69 33.44
CA GLU A 233 34.86 3.95 33.01
C GLU A 233 33.82 3.79 31.89
N GLY A 234 33.84 2.68 31.14
CA GLY A 234 32.76 2.31 30.22
C GLY A 234 32.68 3.10 28.92
N TYR A 235 33.81 3.61 28.44
CA TYR A 235 33.85 4.30 27.16
C TYR A 235 33.47 3.34 26.02
N ILE A 236 32.58 3.82 25.15
CA ILE A 236 32.30 3.19 23.86
C ILE A 236 33.00 3.97 22.74
N ARG A 237 33.64 3.28 21.81
CA ARG A 237 34.27 3.89 20.63
C ARG A 237 33.26 4.02 19.50
N LEU A 238 33.00 5.25 19.04
CA LEU A 238 32.20 5.52 17.86
C LEU A 238 33.10 5.59 16.63
N VAL A 239 32.94 4.61 15.74
CA VAL A 239 33.76 4.45 14.53
C VAL A 239 32.93 4.65 13.26
N THR A 240 33.58 4.88 12.13
CA THR A 240 32.87 5.19 10.87
C THR A 240 32.38 3.94 10.14
N HIS A 241 33.10 2.82 10.25
CA HIS A 241 32.83 1.61 9.46
C HIS A 241 32.61 0.36 10.32
N ASN A 242 31.74 -0.55 9.87
CA ASN A 242 31.37 -1.77 10.60
C ASN A 242 32.58 -2.69 10.87
N TYR A 243 33.51 -2.82 9.91
CA TYR A 243 34.71 -3.66 10.08
C TYR A 243 35.61 -3.18 11.22
N GLN A 244 35.65 -1.87 11.48
CA GLN A 244 36.45 -1.29 12.57
C GLN A 244 35.84 -1.66 13.93
N ALA A 245 34.51 -1.54 14.04
CA ALA A 245 33.78 -1.88 15.26
C ALA A 245 33.94 -3.37 15.59
N GLN A 246 33.75 -4.24 14.58
CA GLN A 246 33.91 -5.68 14.75
C GLN A 246 35.33 -6.05 15.17
N ARG A 247 36.36 -5.49 14.51
CA ARG A 247 37.76 -5.74 14.88
C ARG A 247 38.07 -5.35 16.32
N ILE A 248 37.59 -4.20 16.79
CA ILE A 248 37.80 -3.74 18.18
C ILE A 248 37.07 -4.68 19.15
N ASN A 249 35.80 -4.99 18.88
CA ASN A 249 35.01 -5.85 19.76
C ASN A 249 35.60 -7.27 19.88
N SER A 250 36.02 -7.87 18.76
CA SER A 250 36.66 -9.19 18.76
C SER A 250 37.99 -9.17 19.52
N TYR A 251 38.83 -8.15 19.28
CA TYR A 251 40.11 -8.01 19.96
C TYR A 251 39.95 -7.87 21.48
N GLU A 252 39.04 -7.00 21.94
CA GLU A 252 38.82 -6.78 23.38
C GLU A 252 38.21 -8.04 24.05
N LEU A 253 37.33 -8.77 23.36
CA LEU A 253 36.80 -10.05 23.85
C LEU A 253 37.88 -11.14 23.94
N GLU A 254 38.77 -11.23 22.95
CA GLU A 254 39.88 -12.19 22.94
C GLU A 254 40.84 -11.97 24.13
N GLN A 255 41.09 -10.70 24.48
CA GLN A 255 41.96 -10.29 25.58
C GLN A 255 41.42 -10.63 26.98
N LEU A 256 40.11 -10.88 27.12
CA LEU A 256 39.52 -11.24 28.41
C LEU A 256 39.92 -12.67 28.81
N PRO A 257 40.31 -12.89 30.08
CA PRO A 257 40.58 -14.22 30.59
C PRO A 257 39.30 -15.06 30.65
N GLY A 258 39.46 -16.37 30.78
CA GLY A 258 38.33 -17.28 30.94
C GLY A 258 37.76 -17.81 29.63
N ARG A 259 36.71 -18.63 29.77
CA ARG A 259 36.08 -19.36 28.68
C ARG A 259 35.06 -18.49 27.96
N THR A 260 35.06 -18.52 26.63
CA THR A 260 33.98 -17.93 25.82
C THR A 260 32.73 -18.81 25.87
N TYR A 261 31.59 -18.19 26.10
CA TYR A 261 30.26 -18.81 25.97
C TYR A 261 29.56 -18.22 24.75
N ALA A 262 28.88 -19.08 23.99
CA ALA A 262 28.16 -18.68 22.78
C ALA A 262 26.67 -19.02 22.95
N PHE A 263 25.82 -18.02 22.79
CA PHE A 263 24.37 -18.15 22.90
C PHE A 263 23.77 -18.00 21.50
N ARG A 264 23.09 -19.05 21.02
CA ARG A 264 22.44 -19.03 19.71
C ARG A 264 21.00 -18.59 19.86
N SER A 265 20.57 -17.65 19.03
CA SER A 265 19.19 -17.16 19.01
C SER A 265 18.21 -18.24 18.57
N THR A 266 16.98 -18.17 19.06
CA THR A 266 15.86 -18.97 18.56
C THR A 266 15.06 -18.14 17.57
N VAL A 267 14.94 -18.62 16.34
CA VAL A 267 14.17 -17.96 15.28
C VAL A 267 13.00 -18.84 14.89
N GLU A 268 11.78 -18.32 15.01
CA GLU A 268 10.55 -19.02 14.61
C GLU A 268 9.87 -18.25 13.48
N GLY A 269 9.28 -18.96 12.52
CA GLY A 269 8.65 -18.34 11.35
C GLY A 269 9.68 -17.69 10.42
N LYS A 270 9.33 -16.53 9.84
CA LYS A 270 10.16 -15.84 8.85
C LYS A 270 10.73 -14.54 9.42
N PHE A 271 12.02 -14.57 9.72
CA PHE A 271 12.79 -13.42 10.17
C PHE A 271 14.09 -13.33 9.35
N PRO A 272 14.25 -12.34 8.45
CA PRO A 272 15.44 -12.25 7.61
C PRO A 272 16.72 -11.96 8.40
N GLU A 273 17.81 -12.66 8.11
CA GLU A 273 19.10 -12.52 8.83
C GLU A 273 19.65 -11.09 8.86
N TYR A 274 19.55 -10.36 7.75
CA TYR A 274 20.00 -8.96 7.67
C TYR A 274 19.20 -8.00 8.57
N SER A 275 18.05 -8.43 9.09
CA SER A 275 17.20 -7.65 9.98
C SER A 275 17.33 -8.03 11.46
N TYR A 276 18.21 -8.99 11.79
CA TYR A 276 18.39 -9.41 13.17
C TYR A 276 18.78 -8.22 14.07
N PRO A 277 18.06 -8.01 15.18
CA PRO A 277 18.27 -6.88 16.07
C PRO A 277 19.59 -7.03 16.84
N THR A 278 19.95 -8.26 17.18
CA THR A 278 21.25 -8.63 17.76
C THR A 278 21.94 -9.76 16.99
N ASP A 279 23.14 -10.14 17.43
CA ASP A 279 23.92 -11.22 16.82
C ASP A 279 23.20 -12.56 17.00
N GLU A 280 23.12 -13.34 15.92
CA GLU A 280 22.51 -14.68 15.94
C GLU A 280 23.28 -15.60 16.90
N VAL A 281 24.61 -15.49 16.89
CA VAL A 281 25.50 -16.15 17.84
C VAL A 281 26.16 -15.06 18.68
N LEU A 282 25.68 -14.89 19.90
CA LEU A 282 26.19 -13.93 20.85
C LEU A 282 27.33 -14.57 21.66
N GLU A 283 28.55 -14.10 21.43
CA GLU A 283 29.75 -14.58 22.13
C GLU A 283 30.12 -13.64 23.28
N LEU A 284 30.26 -14.19 24.49
CA LEU A 284 30.53 -13.45 25.71
C LEU A 284 31.57 -14.14 26.60
N LYS A 285 32.22 -13.33 27.43
CA LYS A 285 33.10 -13.73 28.53
C LYS A 285 32.77 -12.88 29.76
N GLU A 286 33.16 -13.38 30.93
CA GLU A 286 33.14 -12.58 32.16
C GLU A 286 34.00 -11.32 31.99
N GLY A 287 33.50 -10.16 32.41
CA GLY A 287 34.12 -8.85 32.19
C GLY A 287 33.88 -8.24 30.81
N ALA A 288 33.06 -8.85 29.95
CA ALA A 288 32.73 -8.27 28.64
C ALA A 288 31.89 -7.00 28.79
N GLN A 289 32.26 -5.94 28.05
CA GLN A 289 31.46 -4.72 27.94
C GLN A 289 30.37 -4.92 26.89
N VAL A 290 29.12 -4.77 27.32
CA VAL A 290 27.94 -5.03 26.50
C VAL A 290 27.02 -3.81 26.47
N MET A 291 26.18 -3.75 25.45
CA MET A 291 25.14 -2.73 25.32
C MET A 291 23.79 -3.42 25.16
N PHE A 292 22.80 -2.91 25.88
CA PHE A 292 21.42 -3.38 25.77
C PHE A 292 20.80 -2.88 24.46
N VAL A 293 20.15 -3.76 23.70
CA VAL A 293 19.52 -3.42 22.40
C VAL A 293 17.99 -3.35 22.45
N LYS A 294 17.41 -3.49 23.64
CA LYS A 294 15.98 -3.41 23.91
C LYS A 294 15.74 -2.82 25.30
N ASN A 295 14.56 -2.24 25.52
CA ASN A 295 14.13 -1.84 26.86
C ASN A 295 13.64 -3.08 27.62
N ASP A 296 13.83 -3.09 28.94
CA ASP A 296 13.40 -4.19 29.82
C ASP A 296 11.87 -4.37 29.77
N SER A 297 11.43 -5.52 29.25
CA SER A 297 10.01 -5.81 29.08
C SER A 297 9.34 -6.29 30.37
N SER A 298 10.11 -6.57 31.44
CA SER A 298 9.56 -7.11 32.70
C SER A 298 8.79 -6.09 33.55
N GLY A 299 8.85 -4.80 33.18
CA GLY A 299 8.28 -3.70 33.96
C GLY A 299 9.14 -3.26 35.16
N GLU A 300 10.26 -3.94 35.43
CA GLU A 300 11.23 -3.52 36.46
C GLU A 300 12.12 -2.36 35.99
N HIS A 301 12.13 -2.07 34.68
CA HIS A 301 12.88 -0.98 34.07
C HIS A 301 14.40 -1.01 34.40
N ARG A 302 14.98 -2.22 34.52
CA ARG A 302 16.39 -2.41 34.93
C ARG A 302 17.39 -1.92 33.90
N TYR A 303 17.01 -1.91 32.63
CA TYR A 303 17.83 -1.46 31.53
C TYR A 303 17.00 -0.85 30.40
N TYR A 304 17.67 -0.03 29.57
CA TYR A 304 17.09 0.62 28.41
C TYR A 304 17.99 0.45 27.18
N ASN A 305 17.41 0.58 25.98
CA ASN A 305 18.13 0.46 24.72
C ASN A 305 19.25 1.51 24.63
N GLY A 306 20.48 1.06 24.38
CA GLY A 306 21.70 1.87 24.34
C GLY A 306 22.48 1.95 25.66
N MET A 307 21.92 1.42 26.76
CA MET A 307 22.61 1.38 28.05
C MET A 307 23.85 0.47 27.99
N ILE A 308 24.96 0.91 28.59
CA ILE A 308 26.18 0.11 28.70
C ILE A 308 26.17 -0.70 29.99
N GLY A 309 26.56 -1.96 29.91
CA GLY A 309 26.70 -2.88 31.02
C GLY A 309 27.99 -3.70 30.94
N GLU A 310 28.23 -4.47 31.99
CA GLU A 310 29.35 -5.39 32.09
C GLU A 310 28.85 -6.76 32.52
N VAL A 311 29.30 -7.82 31.85
CA VAL A 311 28.98 -9.20 32.22
C VAL A 311 29.74 -9.56 33.50
N THR A 312 29.02 -9.75 34.61
CA THR A 312 29.63 -10.12 35.90
C THR A 312 29.80 -11.62 36.07
N SER A 313 28.93 -12.41 35.43
CA SER A 313 29.00 -13.86 35.44
C SER A 313 28.32 -14.41 34.19
N VAL A 314 28.92 -15.43 33.59
CA VAL A 314 28.36 -16.10 32.41
C VAL A 314 28.57 -17.60 32.50
N SER A 315 27.51 -18.35 32.23
CA SER A 315 27.49 -19.81 32.20
C SER A 315 26.87 -20.31 30.90
N ALA A 316 26.68 -21.64 30.77
CA ALA A 316 26.05 -22.22 29.58
C ALA A 316 24.58 -21.80 29.36
N GLY A 317 23.90 -21.27 30.39
CA GLY A 317 22.47 -20.90 30.29
C GLY A 317 22.06 -19.66 31.08
N SER A 318 23.01 -18.94 31.67
CA SER A 318 22.72 -17.72 32.42
C SER A 318 23.76 -16.64 32.14
N ILE A 319 23.30 -15.39 32.11
CA ILE A 319 24.13 -14.19 32.00
C ILE A 319 23.70 -13.24 33.11
N GLU A 320 24.62 -12.90 33.99
CA GLU A 320 24.43 -11.79 34.93
C GLU A 320 25.13 -10.56 34.39
N VAL A 321 24.41 -9.45 34.39
CA VAL A 321 24.93 -8.17 33.90
C VAL A 321 24.80 -7.13 34.99
N ARG A 322 25.85 -6.33 35.15
CA ARG A 322 25.83 -5.12 35.95
C ARG A 322 25.60 -3.92 35.05
N ALA A 323 24.49 -3.22 35.28
CA ALA A 323 24.20 -1.94 34.67
C ALA A 323 25.19 -0.88 35.19
N LYS A 324 25.84 -0.11 34.30
CA LYS A 324 26.79 0.92 34.78
C LYS A 324 26.13 2.08 35.50
N ASP A 325 24.91 2.45 35.10
CA ASP A 325 24.23 3.63 35.66
C ASP A 325 23.69 3.37 37.08
N SER A 326 23.18 2.17 37.37
CA SER A 326 22.63 1.81 38.68
C SER A 326 23.61 1.06 39.58
N GLY A 327 24.60 0.37 39.01
CA GLY A 327 25.50 -0.53 39.72
C GLY A 327 24.86 -1.87 40.12
N ASP A 328 23.57 -2.04 39.85
CA ASP A 328 22.83 -3.25 40.18
C ASP A 328 23.23 -4.40 39.25
N THR A 329 23.41 -5.58 39.85
CA THR A 329 23.63 -6.83 39.12
C THR A 329 22.33 -7.60 39.09
N PHE A 330 21.92 -8.05 37.91
CA PHE A 330 20.70 -8.82 37.73
C PHE A 330 20.91 -9.94 36.71
N LEU A 331 20.11 -11.00 36.86
CA LEU A 331 20.05 -12.09 35.90
C LEU A 331 19.31 -11.61 34.66
N LEU A 332 19.98 -11.65 33.50
CA LEU A 332 19.38 -11.25 32.24
C LEU A 332 18.48 -12.36 31.70
N GLN A 333 17.35 -11.96 31.14
CA GLN A 333 16.43 -12.85 30.45
C GLN A 333 16.52 -12.64 28.93
N GLU A 334 16.16 -13.67 28.17
CA GLU A 334 15.98 -13.52 26.74
C GLU A 334 14.80 -12.61 26.44
N GLU A 335 14.94 -11.82 25.39
CA GLU A 335 13.90 -10.92 24.89
C GLU A 335 13.44 -11.40 23.51
N GLU A 336 12.17 -11.14 23.19
CA GLU A 336 11.60 -11.47 21.89
C GLU A 336 11.43 -10.23 21.02
N TRP A 337 11.83 -10.30 19.75
CA TRP A 337 11.52 -9.33 18.71
C TRP A 337 10.62 -9.98 17.67
N THR A 338 9.65 -9.22 17.19
CA THR A 338 8.69 -9.67 16.18
C THR A 338 9.01 -9.03 14.84
N ASN A 339 8.98 -9.83 13.78
CA ASN A 339 8.97 -9.34 12.41
C ASN A 339 7.52 -9.34 11.92
N ALA A 340 6.93 -8.14 11.82
CA ALA A 340 5.55 -7.98 11.37
C ALA A 340 5.47 -7.85 9.85
N LYS A 341 4.32 -8.26 9.30
CA LYS A 341 3.86 -7.90 7.96
C LYS A 341 2.49 -7.25 8.09
N TYR A 342 2.13 -6.42 7.13
CA TYR A 342 0.77 -5.91 7.04
C TYR A 342 -0.15 -6.93 6.38
N VAL A 343 -1.27 -7.22 7.03
CA VAL A 343 -2.37 -8.06 6.53
C VAL A 343 -3.68 -7.28 6.61
N LEU A 344 -4.74 -7.83 6.01
CA LEU A 344 -6.09 -7.30 6.18
C LEU A 344 -6.81 -8.12 7.24
N ASP A 345 -7.35 -7.45 8.25
CA ASP A 345 -8.20 -8.10 9.26
C ASP A 345 -9.47 -8.68 8.59
N GLU A 346 -9.85 -9.91 8.95
CA GLU A 346 -10.93 -10.62 8.25
C GLU A 346 -12.30 -9.95 8.44
N ASP A 347 -12.55 -9.39 9.63
CA ASP A 347 -13.84 -8.80 10.01
C ASP A 347 -13.94 -7.33 9.62
N SER A 348 -12.98 -6.52 10.09
CA SER A 348 -12.98 -5.06 9.90
C SER A 348 -12.46 -4.64 8.52
N ARG A 349 -11.70 -5.52 7.85
CA ARG A 349 -10.91 -5.23 6.65
C ARG A 349 -9.89 -4.10 6.85
N GLU A 350 -9.58 -3.71 8.08
CA GLU A 350 -8.55 -2.72 8.36
C GLU A 350 -7.14 -3.31 8.16
N ILE A 351 -6.14 -2.45 7.97
CA ILE A 351 -4.74 -2.89 7.81
C ILE A 351 -4.19 -3.11 9.21
N VAL A 352 -3.83 -4.35 9.52
CA VAL A 352 -3.26 -4.73 10.82
C VAL A 352 -1.88 -5.37 10.64
N GLU A 353 -1.10 -5.38 11.71
CA GLU A 353 0.21 -6.03 11.76
C GLU A 353 0.03 -7.48 12.21
N ASP A 354 0.50 -8.42 11.39
CA ASP A 354 0.55 -9.86 11.70
C ASP A 354 2.02 -10.29 11.85
N ILE A 355 2.29 -11.13 12.84
CA ILE A 355 3.65 -11.55 13.16
C ILE A 355 4.04 -12.70 12.21
N GLU A 356 4.96 -12.43 11.28
CA GLU A 356 5.44 -13.43 10.33
C GLU A 356 6.55 -14.31 10.93
N GLY A 357 7.25 -13.80 11.94
CA GLY A 357 8.27 -14.54 12.67
C GLY A 357 8.74 -13.83 13.94
N THR A 358 9.38 -14.59 14.81
CA THR A 358 9.95 -14.12 16.07
C THR A 358 11.44 -14.45 16.12
N PHE A 359 12.20 -13.56 16.76
CA PHE A 359 13.61 -13.73 17.07
C PHE A 359 13.75 -13.60 18.58
N ARG A 360 14.25 -14.63 19.26
CA ARG A 360 14.51 -14.65 20.71
C ARG A 360 16.00 -14.77 20.97
N GLN A 361 16.53 -13.88 21.80
CA GLN A 361 17.94 -13.84 22.20
C GLN A 361 18.11 -12.94 23.42
N PHE A 362 19.22 -13.07 24.14
CA PHE A 362 19.61 -12.08 25.13
C PHE A 362 19.78 -10.68 24.48
N PRO A 363 19.20 -9.60 25.05
CA PRO A 363 19.20 -8.26 24.45
C PRO A 363 20.54 -7.54 24.58
N LEU A 364 21.65 -8.18 24.22
CA LEU A 364 23.00 -7.65 24.33
C LEU A 364 23.71 -7.63 22.99
N LYS A 365 24.64 -6.67 22.84
CA LYS A 365 25.72 -6.69 21.85
C LYS A 365 27.04 -6.29 22.52
N LEU A 366 28.17 -6.76 21.99
CA LEU A 366 29.48 -6.26 22.39
C LEU A 366 29.57 -4.75 22.12
N ALA A 367 30.14 -4.01 23.08
CA ALA A 367 29.99 -2.56 23.12
C ALA A 367 31.29 -1.81 23.42
N TRP A 368 32.46 -2.35 23.09
CA TRP A 368 33.69 -1.56 23.08
C TRP A 368 33.71 -0.58 21.91
N ALA A 369 33.10 -0.96 20.77
CA ALA A 369 32.94 -0.11 19.62
C ALA A 369 31.60 -0.33 18.91
N ILE A 370 31.06 0.75 18.36
CA ILE A 370 29.86 0.76 17.51
C ILE A 370 30.05 1.76 16.37
N THR A 371 29.38 1.55 15.24
CA THR A 371 29.40 2.53 14.16
C THR A 371 28.53 3.74 14.48
N ILE A 372 28.93 4.92 13.99
CA ILE A 372 28.14 6.16 14.12
C ILE A 372 26.72 5.93 13.58
N HIS A 373 26.57 5.24 12.44
CA HIS A 373 25.26 4.88 11.90
C HIS A 373 24.39 4.05 12.87
N LYS A 374 24.95 2.98 13.46
CA LYS A 374 24.20 2.12 14.41
C LYS A 374 23.97 2.78 15.77
N SER A 375 24.72 3.85 16.08
CA SER A 375 24.54 4.62 17.30
C SER A 375 23.39 5.62 17.25
N GLN A 376 22.79 5.87 16.08
CA GLN A 376 21.72 6.86 15.95
C GLN A 376 20.53 6.53 16.86
N GLY A 377 19.99 7.57 17.50
CA GLY A 377 18.93 7.43 18.49
C GLY A 377 19.42 7.00 19.88
N LEU A 378 20.61 6.42 19.99
CA LEU A 378 21.22 6.02 21.27
C LEU A 378 21.91 7.20 21.96
N THR A 379 22.13 7.08 23.26
CA THR A 379 22.78 8.11 24.07
C THR A 379 23.69 7.44 25.10
N PHE A 380 24.92 7.95 25.21
CA PHE A 380 25.98 7.39 26.04
C PHE A 380 26.47 8.42 27.04
N GLU A 381 26.84 7.95 28.24
CA GLU A 381 27.51 8.77 29.24
C GLU A 381 28.91 9.18 28.78
N ARG A 382 29.67 8.23 28.21
CA ARG A 382 31.06 8.42 27.82
C ARG A 382 31.35 7.77 26.48
N ALA A 383 31.90 8.52 25.53
CA ALA A 383 32.26 8.00 24.22
C ALA A 383 33.57 8.56 23.70
N ILE A 384 34.33 7.69 23.03
CA ILE A 384 35.51 8.06 22.25
C ILE A 384 35.09 8.17 20.79
N ILE A 385 35.24 9.34 20.19
CA ILE A 385 34.74 9.63 18.86
C ILE A 385 35.90 9.79 17.89
N ASP A 386 35.88 8.98 16.83
CA ASP A 386 36.71 9.19 15.65
C ASP A 386 35.94 9.89 14.55
N ALA A 387 35.69 11.18 14.76
CA ALA A 387 34.99 12.02 13.79
C ALA A 387 35.93 12.59 12.71
N SER A 388 37.25 12.47 12.88
CA SER A 388 38.24 12.93 11.88
C SER A 388 38.10 12.20 10.54
N ALA A 389 37.63 10.95 10.57
CA ALA A 389 37.36 10.12 9.40
C ALA A 389 35.92 10.25 8.88
N SER A 390 35.14 11.22 9.35
CA SER A 390 33.77 11.46 8.85
C SER A 390 33.81 11.80 7.36
N PHE A 391 32.95 11.14 6.58
CA PHE A 391 32.94 11.23 5.11
C PHE A 391 31.58 11.67 4.55
N ALA A 392 30.54 11.70 5.41
CA ALA A 392 29.19 12.05 5.03
C ALA A 392 28.66 13.26 5.83
N HIS A 393 27.76 14.01 5.21
CA HIS A 393 27.04 15.11 5.84
C HIS A 393 26.36 14.69 7.15
N GLY A 394 26.48 15.54 8.19
CA GLY A 394 25.85 15.33 9.49
C GLY A 394 26.46 14.23 10.37
N GLN A 395 27.37 13.41 9.85
CA GLN A 395 27.98 12.29 10.59
C GLN A 395 28.73 12.75 11.85
N THR A 396 29.47 13.86 11.78
CA THR A 396 30.14 14.44 12.96
C THR A 396 29.14 14.93 14.00
N TYR A 397 28.07 15.61 13.58
CA TYR A 397 27.00 16.03 14.50
C TYR A 397 26.31 14.82 15.16
N VAL A 398 26.00 13.77 14.37
CA VAL A 398 25.41 12.54 14.90
C VAL A 398 26.31 11.90 15.92
N ALA A 399 27.60 11.77 15.65
CA ALA A 399 28.57 11.22 16.58
C ALA A 399 28.62 12.03 17.88
N LEU A 400 28.86 13.34 17.80
CA LEU A 400 28.97 14.22 18.96
C LEU A 400 27.69 14.24 19.81
N SER A 401 26.52 14.25 19.16
CA SER A 401 25.21 14.22 19.84
C SER A 401 24.87 12.89 20.50
N ARG A 402 25.73 11.86 20.41
CA ARG A 402 25.54 10.61 21.17
C ARG A 402 25.96 10.76 22.62
N CYS A 403 26.88 11.67 22.96
CA CYS A 403 27.26 11.91 24.36
C CYS A 403 26.19 12.77 25.06
N LYS A 404 25.97 12.52 26.36
CA LYS A 404 25.10 13.39 27.19
C LYS A 404 25.76 14.74 27.48
N THR A 405 27.06 14.74 27.76
CA THR A 405 27.82 15.92 28.18
C THR A 405 29.10 16.08 27.37
N LEU A 406 29.66 17.29 27.36
CA LEU A 406 30.94 17.58 26.70
C LEU A 406 32.10 16.88 27.42
N GLU A 407 32.02 16.71 28.74
CA GLU A 407 32.99 16.04 29.59
C GLU A 407 33.04 14.52 29.35
N GLY A 408 31.91 13.92 28.98
CA GLY A 408 31.82 12.51 28.59
C GLY A 408 32.44 12.21 27.23
N LEU A 409 32.66 13.24 26.40
CA LEU A 409 33.23 13.11 25.07
C LEU A 409 34.77 13.09 25.13
N VAL A 410 35.39 12.19 24.37
CA VAL A 410 36.83 12.24 24.04
C VAL A 410 37.00 12.09 22.54
N LEU A 411 37.84 12.92 21.93
CA LEU A 411 38.18 12.81 20.50
C LEU A 411 39.43 11.94 20.32
N SER A 412 39.41 11.03 19.34
CA SER A 412 40.60 10.24 18.98
C SER A 412 41.65 11.03 18.20
N ALA A 413 41.22 12.10 17.53
CA ALA A 413 42.03 13.00 16.71
C ALA A 413 41.42 14.41 16.75
N PRO A 414 42.23 15.47 16.56
CA PRO A 414 41.71 16.84 16.52
C PRO A 414 40.76 17.02 15.33
N LEU A 415 39.64 17.70 15.58
CA LEU A 415 38.69 18.10 14.56
C LEU A 415 39.22 19.31 13.80
N SER A 416 39.18 19.21 12.48
CA SER A 416 39.40 20.35 11.58
C SER A 416 38.05 20.82 11.03
N ALA A 417 38.00 22.05 10.50
CA ALA A 417 36.82 22.56 9.82
C ALA A 417 36.34 21.64 8.67
N LYS A 418 37.23 20.83 8.09
CA LYS A 418 36.89 19.86 7.02
C LYS A 418 36.10 18.66 7.52
N ALA A 419 36.16 18.34 8.83
CA ALA A 419 35.42 17.23 9.41
C ALA A 419 33.91 17.55 9.51
N VAL A 420 33.57 18.84 9.65
CA VAL A 420 32.17 19.31 9.58
C VAL A 420 31.79 19.44 8.10
N ILE A 421 31.35 18.32 7.52
CA ILE A 421 30.92 18.27 6.13
C ILE A 421 29.53 18.89 6.03
N SER A 422 29.43 20.02 5.32
CA SER A 422 28.17 20.64 4.92
C SER A 422 27.83 20.26 3.48
N ASP A 423 26.56 19.91 3.24
CA ASP A 423 26.06 19.64 1.90
C ASP A 423 25.14 20.80 1.51
N ARG A 424 25.57 21.56 0.51
CA ARG A 424 24.84 22.74 0.03
C ARG A 424 23.43 22.42 -0.45
N ALA A 425 23.17 21.18 -0.89
CA ALA A 425 21.83 20.78 -1.27
C ALA A 425 20.91 20.65 -0.05
N VAL A 426 21.43 20.13 1.07
CA VAL A 426 20.70 20.04 2.34
C VAL A 426 20.45 21.43 2.91
N ASP A 427 21.45 22.31 2.89
CA ASP A 427 21.30 23.70 3.35
C ASP A 427 20.22 24.43 2.55
N ARG A 428 20.30 24.39 1.21
CA ARG A 428 19.31 25.00 0.32
C ARG A 428 17.91 24.47 0.58
N PHE A 429 17.77 23.15 0.65
CA PHE A 429 16.48 22.52 0.92
C PHE A 429 15.91 22.95 2.27
N THR A 430 16.74 23.01 3.31
CA THR A 430 16.30 23.38 4.68
C THR A 430 15.86 24.84 4.72
N GLU A 431 16.56 25.73 4.03
CA GLU A 431 16.15 27.14 3.89
C GLU A 431 14.83 27.29 3.13
N GLU A 432 14.68 26.60 1.99
CA GLU A 432 13.44 26.60 1.21
C GLU A 432 12.27 26.02 2.02
N ALA A 433 12.51 24.95 2.78
CA ALA A 433 11.50 24.32 3.60
C ALA A 433 11.03 25.23 4.75
N ARG A 434 11.94 26.00 5.37
CA ARG A 434 11.61 27.01 6.39
C ARG A 434 10.86 28.21 5.83
N ARG A 435 11.21 28.66 4.62
CA ARG A 435 10.52 29.76 3.94
C ARG A 435 9.11 29.39 3.48
N ASN A 436 8.87 28.10 3.26
CA ASN A 436 7.62 27.57 2.73
C ASN A 436 6.78 26.82 3.80
N GLU A 437 6.96 27.12 5.10
CA GLU A 437 6.03 26.66 6.14
C GLU A 437 4.61 27.13 5.77
N PRO A 438 3.59 26.25 5.81
CA PRO A 438 2.25 26.62 5.42
C PRO A 438 1.66 27.64 6.42
N ASP A 439 1.12 28.73 5.89
CA ASP A 439 0.31 29.65 6.67
C ASP A 439 -1.15 29.14 6.78
N GLU A 440 -1.95 29.77 7.63
CA GLU A 440 -3.36 29.40 7.83
C GLU A 440 -4.15 29.47 6.52
N ASN A 441 -3.89 30.48 5.68
CA ASN A 441 -4.56 30.63 4.39
C ASN A 441 -4.28 29.47 3.43
N ARG A 442 -3.01 29.07 3.32
CA ARG A 442 -2.59 27.94 2.50
C ARG A 442 -3.16 26.63 3.05
N PHE A 443 -3.16 26.44 4.37
CA PHE A 443 -3.81 25.28 4.99
C PHE A 443 -5.29 25.19 4.60
N HIS A 444 -6.07 26.26 4.79
CA HIS A 444 -7.49 26.28 4.43
C HIS A 444 -7.73 26.06 2.94
N SER A 445 -6.87 26.61 2.07
CA SER A 445 -6.92 26.39 0.63
C SER A 445 -6.70 24.92 0.27
N LEU A 446 -5.68 24.27 0.83
CA LEU A 446 -5.38 22.85 0.61
C LEU A 446 -6.47 21.94 1.17
N GLN A 447 -7.02 22.28 2.34
CA GLN A 447 -8.14 21.57 2.95
C GLN A 447 -9.38 21.63 2.05
N ARG A 448 -9.70 22.81 1.51
CA ARG A 448 -10.81 23.02 0.58
C ARG A 448 -10.60 22.25 -0.73
N ALA A 449 -9.40 22.33 -1.29
CA ALA A 449 -9.04 21.60 -2.51
C ALA A 449 -9.15 20.08 -2.31
N TYR A 450 -8.78 19.57 -1.14
CA TYR A 450 -8.91 18.16 -0.81
C TYR A 450 -10.38 17.73 -0.70
N PHE A 451 -11.20 18.48 0.04
CA PHE A 451 -12.64 18.23 0.14
C PHE A 451 -13.30 18.24 -1.24
N HIS A 452 -12.99 19.26 -2.05
CA HIS A 452 -13.44 19.39 -3.43
C HIS A 452 -13.03 18.19 -4.30
N GLY A 453 -11.77 17.74 -4.18
CA GLY A 453 -11.25 16.59 -4.91
C GLY A 453 -11.96 15.28 -4.58
N LEU A 454 -12.24 15.03 -3.28
CA LEU A 454 -12.98 13.85 -2.84
C LEU A 454 -14.44 13.88 -3.31
N LEU A 455 -15.08 15.05 -3.28
CA LEU A 455 -16.45 15.21 -3.76
C LEU A 455 -16.54 15.05 -5.28
N SER A 456 -15.56 15.61 -6.00
CA SER A 456 -15.41 15.43 -7.45
C SER A 456 -15.23 13.95 -7.78
N GLU A 457 -14.42 13.22 -7.01
CA GLU A 457 -14.24 11.79 -7.18
C GLU A 457 -15.54 11.00 -6.92
N LEU A 458 -16.35 11.37 -5.90
CA LEU A 458 -17.65 10.73 -5.64
C LEU A 458 -18.57 10.83 -6.86
N PHE A 459 -18.66 12.02 -7.48
CA PHE A 459 -19.55 12.29 -8.61
C PHE A 459 -18.89 12.14 -10.00
N ASP A 460 -17.64 11.70 -10.08
CA ASP A 460 -17.02 11.36 -11.37
C ASP A 460 -17.48 9.97 -11.84
N PHE A 461 -18.26 9.95 -12.92
CA PHE A 461 -18.76 8.72 -13.55
C PHE A 461 -18.02 8.37 -14.84
N LEU A 462 -16.99 9.13 -15.21
CA LEU A 462 -16.24 8.89 -16.45
C LEU A 462 -15.54 7.51 -16.47
N PRO A 463 -14.88 7.03 -15.38
CA PRO A 463 -14.28 5.70 -15.37
C PRO A 463 -15.33 4.59 -15.60
N LEU A 464 -16.51 4.74 -14.97
CA LEU A 464 -17.62 3.82 -15.14
C LEU A 464 -18.18 3.86 -16.57
N ALA A 465 -18.29 5.05 -17.17
CA ALA A 465 -18.71 5.23 -18.56
C ALA A 465 -17.75 4.52 -19.54
N GLN A 466 -16.44 4.67 -19.33
CA GLN A 466 -15.40 4.06 -20.15
C GLN A 466 -15.42 2.53 -20.04
N ALA A 467 -15.52 2.00 -18.81
CA ALA A 467 -15.63 0.55 -18.59
C ALA A 467 -16.89 -0.02 -19.25
N LEU A 468 -18.03 0.68 -19.15
CA LEU A 468 -19.27 0.31 -19.80
C LEU A 468 -19.12 0.31 -21.33
N GLN A 469 -18.58 1.39 -21.91
CA GLN A 469 -18.38 1.51 -23.35
C GLN A 469 -17.43 0.42 -23.88
N ARG A 470 -16.36 0.10 -23.15
CA ARG A 470 -15.44 -0.98 -23.49
C ARG A 470 -16.14 -2.34 -23.49
N TYR A 471 -16.96 -2.64 -22.49
CA TYR A 471 -17.74 -3.88 -22.44
C TYR A 471 -18.70 -3.98 -23.62
N VAL A 472 -19.49 -2.92 -23.88
CA VAL A 472 -20.47 -2.91 -24.99
C VAL A 472 -19.77 -3.01 -26.35
N ARG A 473 -18.62 -2.36 -26.52
CA ARG A 473 -17.82 -2.46 -27.75
C ARG A 473 -17.38 -3.90 -28.04
N LEU A 474 -16.92 -4.65 -27.04
CA LEU A 474 -16.56 -6.07 -27.21
C LEU A 474 -17.76 -6.92 -27.65
N VAL A 475 -18.96 -6.62 -27.13
CA VAL A 475 -20.19 -7.29 -27.53
C VAL A 475 -20.59 -6.90 -28.96
N ASP A 476 -20.47 -5.63 -29.34
CA ASP A 476 -20.78 -5.14 -30.69
C ASP A 476 -19.85 -5.76 -31.74
N GLU A 477 -18.54 -5.74 -31.51
CA GLU A 477 -17.55 -6.23 -32.48
C GLU A 477 -17.63 -7.75 -32.70
N HIS A 478 -17.95 -8.52 -31.66
CA HIS A 478 -17.82 -9.98 -31.73
C HIS A 478 -19.13 -10.76 -31.58
N LEU A 479 -20.15 -10.18 -30.97
CA LEU A 479 -21.37 -10.88 -30.56
C LEU A 479 -22.66 -10.25 -31.11
N TYR A 480 -22.59 -9.23 -31.97
CA TYR A 480 -23.77 -8.54 -32.50
C TYR A 480 -24.78 -9.47 -33.20
N LYS A 481 -24.31 -10.51 -33.91
CA LYS A 481 -25.17 -11.50 -34.57
C LYS A 481 -25.82 -12.49 -33.60
N LEU A 482 -25.18 -12.72 -32.46
CA LEU A 482 -25.61 -13.72 -31.48
C LEU A 482 -26.58 -13.14 -30.44
N TYR A 483 -26.47 -11.84 -30.15
CA TYR A 483 -27.28 -11.17 -29.12
C TYR A 483 -27.78 -9.78 -29.55
N PRO A 484 -28.50 -9.63 -30.67
CA PRO A 484 -28.88 -8.33 -31.21
C PRO A 484 -29.81 -7.53 -30.28
N LYS A 485 -30.80 -8.18 -29.64
CA LYS A 485 -31.70 -7.52 -28.67
C LYS A 485 -30.98 -7.02 -27.42
N GLN A 486 -30.05 -7.84 -26.90
CA GLN A 486 -29.29 -7.48 -25.70
C GLN A 486 -28.27 -6.37 -25.99
N LEU A 487 -27.66 -6.40 -27.18
CA LEU A 487 -26.81 -5.32 -27.65
C LEU A 487 -27.59 -4.00 -27.81
N ALA A 488 -28.83 -4.05 -28.33
CA ALA A 488 -29.69 -2.87 -28.41
C ALA A 488 -29.98 -2.30 -27.01
N ALA A 489 -30.34 -3.15 -26.04
CA ALA A 489 -30.54 -2.75 -24.65
C ALA A 489 -29.26 -2.17 -24.01
N TYR A 490 -28.09 -2.71 -24.32
CA TYR A 490 -26.82 -2.16 -23.88
C TYR A 490 -26.50 -0.79 -24.48
N LYS A 491 -26.75 -0.60 -25.77
CA LYS A 491 -26.57 0.70 -26.43
C LYS A 491 -27.52 1.75 -25.85
N GLU A 492 -28.77 1.38 -25.58
CA GLU A 492 -29.73 2.25 -24.90
C GLU A 492 -29.28 2.60 -23.47
N ALA A 493 -28.78 1.62 -22.71
CA ALA A 493 -28.24 1.85 -21.38
C ALA A 493 -27.01 2.77 -21.38
N VAL A 494 -26.12 2.65 -22.37
CA VAL A 494 -24.97 3.56 -22.56
C VAL A 494 -25.44 4.99 -22.80
N GLU A 495 -26.38 5.19 -23.71
CA GLU A 495 -26.92 6.53 -24.02
C GLU A 495 -27.66 7.12 -22.81
N ARG A 496 -28.48 6.32 -22.12
CA ARG A 496 -29.13 6.75 -20.89
C ARG A 496 -28.11 7.14 -19.82
N PHE A 497 -27.07 6.33 -19.59
CA PHE A 497 -26.02 6.63 -18.62
C PHE A 497 -25.28 7.93 -18.98
N ARG A 498 -24.98 8.14 -20.27
CA ARG A 498 -24.36 9.37 -20.75
C ARG A 498 -25.22 10.61 -20.50
N GLU A 499 -26.50 10.56 -20.84
CA GLU A 499 -27.40 11.71 -20.72
C GLU A 499 -27.83 11.99 -19.28
N LYS A 500 -28.19 10.96 -18.51
CA LYS A 500 -28.79 11.08 -17.17
C LYS A 500 -27.76 11.07 -16.05
N VAL A 501 -26.61 10.41 -16.24
CA VAL A 501 -25.58 10.32 -15.21
C VAL A 501 -24.41 11.23 -15.55
N VAL A 502 -23.68 10.98 -16.65
CA VAL A 502 -22.43 11.69 -16.95
C VAL A 502 -22.65 13.20 -17.16
N LYS A 503 -23.57 13.60 -18.05
CA LYS A 503 -23.84 15.02 -18.31
C LYS A 503 -24.45 15.75 -17.10
N VAL A 504 -25.32 15.08 -16.35
CA VAL A 504 -25.92 15.67 -15.15
C VAL A 504 -24.86 15.85 -14.06
N ALA A 505 -23.97 14.87 -13.86
CA ALA A 505 -22.84 14.98 -12.94
C ALA A 505 -21.89 16.13 -13.29
N GLN A 506 -21.60 16.35 -14.58
CA GLN A 506 -20.80 17.50 -15.02
C GLN A 506 -21.44 18.85 -14.65
N ARG A 507 -22.75 18.99 -14.86
CA ARG A 507 -23.50 20.21 -14.50
C ARG A 507 -23.61 20.38 -12.98
N PHE A 508 -23.85 19.28 -12.27
CA PHE A 508 -23.88 19.24 -10.81
C PHE A 508 -22.53 19.63 -10.22
N GLY A 509 -21.43 19.19 -10.86
CA GLY A 509 -20.05 19.64 -10.64
C GLY A 509 -19.91 21.15 -10.49
N ILE A 510 -20.35 21.86 -11.52
CA ILE A 510 -20.28 23.32 -11.57
C ILE A 510 -21.10 23.94 -10.43
N GLN A 511 -22.22 23.32 -10.04
CA GLN A 511 -23.08 23.83 -8.99
C GLN A 511 -22.46 23.69 -7.60
N TYR A 512 -22.01 22.49 -7.20
CA TYR A 512 -21.43 22.31 -5.87
C TYR A 512 -20.08 23.02 -5.73
N ASN A 513 -19.31 23.19 -6.82
CA ASN A 513 -18.09 24.00 -6.79
C ASN A 513 -18.38 25.44 -6.35
N ARG A 514 -19.42 26.06 -6.91
CA ARG A 514 -19.83 27.42 -6.53
C ARG A 514 -20.26 27.50 -5.06
N LEU A 515 -20.92 26.46 -4.54
CA LEU A 515 -21.33 26.41 -3.14
C LEU A 515 -20.12 26.28 -2.20
N ILE A 516 -19.14 25.43 -2.55
CA ILE A 516 -17.88 25.29 -1.80
C ILE A 516 -17.10 26.61 -1.80
N ASP A 517 -17.04 27.30 -2.95
CA ASP A 517 -16.31 28.56 -3.06
C ASP A 517 -16.98 29.69 -2.26
N ALA A 518 -18.31 29.69 -2.18
CA ALA A 518 -19.09 30.70 -1.46
C ALA A 518 -19.15 30.49 0.06
N ALA A 519 -19.00 29.26 0.55
CA ALA A 519 -19.03 28.95 1.97
C ALA A 519 -17.69 29.26 2.66
N GLN A 520 -17.73 29.90 3.84
CA GLN A 520 -16.55 30.00 4.70
C GLN A 520 -16.24 28.66 5.36
N ASP A 521 -17.25 28.02 5.98
CA ASP A 521 -17.17 26.68 6.55
C ASP A 521 -17.94 25.67 5.69
N TYR A 522 -17.33 25.26 4.58
CA TYR A 522 -17.91 24.30 3.64
C TYR A 522 -18.11 22.90 4.25
N ALA A 523 -17.44 22.55 5.35
CA ALA A 523 -17.56 21.24 5.96
C ALA A 523 -18.79 21.13 6.87
N ALA A 524 -19.23 22.25 7.45
CA ALA A 524 -20.44 22.34 8.28
C ALA A 524 -21.64 22.99 7.57
N ASP A 525 -21.50 23.42 6.31
CA ASP A 525 -22.58 24.06 5.55
C ASP A 525 -23.75 23.10 5.29
N GLU A 526 -24.89 23.35 5.94
CA GLU A 526 -26.09 22.53 5.84
C GLU A 526 -26.66 22.52 4.41
N THR A 527 -26.61 23.64 3.69
CA THR A 527 -27.16 23.75 2.34
C THR A 527 -26.36 22.91 1.34
N LEU A 528 -25.04 22.95 1.44
CA LEU A 528 -24.15 22.10 0.67
C LEU A 528 -24.37 20.63 1.00
N GLN A 529 -24.50 20.29 2.29
CA GLN A 529 -24.71 18.91 2.71
C GLN A 529 -26.02 18.33 2.20
N GLU A 530 -27.14 19.06 2.34
CA GLU A 530 -28.44 18.67 1.78
C GLU A 530 -28.35 18.47 0.27
N ARG A 531 -27.63 19.36 -0.43
CA ARG A 531 -27.45 19.26 -1.88
C ARG A 531 -26.63 18.04 -2.28
N ILE A 532 -25.58 17.70 -1.54
CA ILE A 532 -24.76 16.50 -1.76
C ILE A 532 -25.59 15.24 -1.54
N VAL A 533 -26.36 15.17 -0.45
CA VAL A 533 -27.26 14.03 -0.13
C VAL A 533 -28.32 13.86 -1.22
N ALA A 534 -28.97 14.94 -1.64
CA ALA A 534 -29.96 14.91 -2.71
C ALA A 534 -29.35 14.47 -4.05
N GLY A 535 -28.15 14.97 -4.38
CA GLY A 535 -27.39 14.53 -5.55
C GLY A 535 -27.05 13.04 -5.51
N ALA A 536 -26.56 12.55 -4.36
CA ALA A 536 -26.26 11.14 -4.16
C ALA A 536 -27.50 10.25 -4.34
N GLY A 537 -28.65 10.67 -3.80
CA GLY A 537 -29.94 10.01 -4.01
C GLY A 537 -30.33 9.93 -5.48
N TYR A 538 -30.28 11.06 -6.20
CA TYR A 538 -30.58 11.11 -7.64
C TYR A 538 -29.73 10.13 -8.46
N PHE A 539 -28.40 10.16 -8.28
CA PHE A 539 -27.50 9.29 -9.04
C PHE A 539 -27.66 7.81 -8.65
N LYS A 540 -27.96 7.52 -7.39
CA LYS A 540 -28.26 6.15 -6.94
C LYS A 540 -29.50 5.60 -7.63
N ASP A 541 -30.57 6.40 -7.73
CA ASP A 541 -31.81 6.00 -8.40
C ASP A 541 -31.58 5.76 -9.90
N GLU A 542 -30.85 6.65 -10.58
CA GLU A 542 -30.50 6.45 -12.00
C GLU A 542 -29.58 5.23 -12.21
N MET A 543 -28.66 4.96 -11.28
CA MET A 543 -27.83 3.75 -11.33
C MET A 543 -28.66 2.48 -11.10
N ALA A 544 -29.62 2.49 -10.17
CA ALA A 544 -30.47 1.34 -9.88
C ALA A 544 -31.27 0.88 -11.10
N LEU A 545 -31.72 1.81 -11.95
CA LEU A 545 -32.42 1.50 -13.20
C LEU A 545 -31.54 0.77 -14.23
N LEU A 546 -30.23 0.95 -14.16
CA LEU A 546 -29.27 0.31 -15.06
C LEU A 546 -28.80 -1.06 -14.54
N TYR A 547 -28.98 -1.34 -13.24
CA TYR A 547 -28.53 -2.58 -12.61
C TYR A 547 -29.04 -3.86 -13.32
N PRO A 548 -30.34 -4.01 -13.66
CA PRO A 548 -30.83 -5.25 -14.28
C PRO A 548 -30.20 -5.52 -15.65
N VAL A 549 -29.93 -4.46 -16.40
CA VAL A 549 -29.32 -4.53 -17.73
C VAL A 549 -27.82 -4.81 -17.59
N LEU A 550 -27.12 -4.05 -16.75
CA LEU A 550 -25.66 -4.02 -16.70
C LEU A 550 -25.04 -5.04 -15.76
N ILE A 551 -25.71 -5.48 -14.70
CA ILE A 551 -25.15 -6.36 -13.65
C ILE A 551 -25.89 -7.71 -13.58
N GLY A 552 -27.06 -7.83 -14.22
CA GLY A 552 -27.89 -9.04 -14.19
C GLY A 552 -27.16 -10.35 -14.57
N PRO A 553 -27.64 -11.51 -14.11
CA PRO A 553 -26.93 -12.80 -14.14
C PRO A 553 -26.75 -13.43 -15.53
N ARG A 554 -27.25 -12.80 -16.61
CA ARG A 554 -27.13 -13.33 -17.98
C ARG A 554 -25.71 -13.10 -18.52
N ALA A 555 -24.84 -14.07 -18.29
CA ALA A 555 -23.53 -14.13 -18.94
C ALA A 555 -23.69 -14.37 -20.45
N LEU A 556 -23.00 -13.60 -21.27
CA LEU A 556 -22.95 -13.81 -22.71
C LEU A 556 -22.10 -15.06 -23.00
N ALA A 557 -22.70 -16.06 -23.65
CA ALA A 557 -22.00 -17.28 -24.02
C ALA A 557 -21.17 -17.07 -25.30
N THR A 558 -19.92 -17.51 -25.29
CA THR A 558 -19.07 -17.54 -26.48
C THR A 558 -18.14 -18.75 -26.42
N ASP A 559 -17.98 -19.42 -27.56
CA ASP A 559 -17.05 -20.54 -27.72
C ASP A 559 -15.59 -20.06 -27.90
N ASN A 560 -15.37 -18.76 -28.13
CA ASN A 560 -14.04 -18.18 -28.24
C ASN A 560 -13.44 -17.94 -26.84
N LYS A 561 -12.49 -18.79 -26.44
CA LYS A 561 -11.81 -18.73 -25.13
C LYS A 561 -11.10 -17.39 -24.86
N VAL A 562 -10.52 -16.75 -25.88
CA VAL A 562 -9.81 -15.46 -25.74
C VAL A 562 -10.82 -14.34 -25.49
N LEU A 563 -11.87 -14.29 -26.31
CA LEU A 563 -12.95 -13.32 -26.15
C LEU A 563 -13.68 -13.49 -24.82
N LYS A 564 -13.94 -14.73 -24.39
CA LYS A 564 -14.53 -15.03 -23.09
C LYS A 564 -13.71 -14.43 -21.95
N LYS A 565 -12.38 -14.56 -22.01
CA LYS A 565 -11.48 -13.98 -21.00
C LYS A 565 -11.53 -12.45 -21.00
N GLN A 566 -11.55 -11.82 -22.18
CA GLN A 566 -11.65 -10.36 -22.32
C GLN A 566 -12.99 -9.81 -21.83
N LEU A 567 -14.11 -10.46 -22.19
CA LEU A 567 -15.45 -10.11 -21.72
C LEU A 567 -15.56 -10.25 -20.21
N ASN A 568 -15.06 -11.35 -19.63
CA ASN A 568 -15.07 -11.55 -18.19
C ASN A 568 -14.26 -10.45 -17.46
N ALA A 569 -13.06 -10.13 -17.95
CA ALA A 569 -12.23 -9.08 -17.35
C ALA A 569 -12.89 -7.69 -17.45
N ALA A 570 -13.45 -7.33 -18.61
CA ALA A 570 -14.15 -6.06 -18.79
C ALA A 570 -15.45 -6.00 -17.95
N LYS A 571 -16.14 -7.12 -17.79
CA LYS A 571 -17.34 -7.24 -16.96
C LYS A 571 -17.01 -7.11 -15.47
N GLU A 572 -15.94 -7.77 -15.02
CA GLU A 572 -15.45 -7.70 -13.64
C GLU A 572 -15.04 -6.26 -13.28
N GLU A 573 -14.31 -5.59 -14.18
CA GLU A 573 -13.96 -4.16 -14.05
C GLU A 573 -15.21 -3.28 -13.94
N LEU A 574 -16.17 -3.45 -14.85
CA LEU A 574 -17.45 -2.73 -14.85
C LEU A 574 -18.24 -2.96 -13.54
N ASN A 575 -18.39 -4.22 -13.13
CA ASN A 575 -19.11 -4.59 -11.91
C ASN A 575 -18.44 -3.98 -10.68
N THR A 576 -17.11 -4.04 -10.59
CA THR A 576 -16.35 -3.48 -9.47
C THR A 576 -16.58 -1.97 -9.34
N LEU A 577 -16.45 -1.23 -10.45
CA LEU A 577 -16.68 0.22 -10.46
C LEU A 577 -18.14 0.58 -10.15
N PHE A 578 -19.09 -0.19 -10.69
CA PHE A 578 -20.51 0.04 -10.45
C PHE A 578 -20.87 -0.17 -8.97
N LEU A 579 -20.45 -1.28 -8.38
CA LEU A 579 -20.75 -1.62 -6.98
C LEU A 579 -20.06 -0.68 -6.00
N LEU A 580 -18.82 -0.27 -6.30
CA LEU A 580 -18.12 0.77 -5.54
C LEU A 580 -18.92 2.07 -5.53
N LYS A 581 -19.38 2.53 -6.72
CA LYS A 581 -20.17 3.76 -6.85
C LYS A 581 -21.54 3.66 -6.18
N ASP A 582 -22.29 2.58 -6.40
CA ASP A 582 -23.59 2.34 -5.76
C ASP A 582 -23.47 2.34 -4.23
N GLY A 583 -22.45 1.63 -3.70
CA GLY A 583 -22.20 1.54 -2.27
C GLY A 583 -21.78 2.86 -1.63
N LEU A 584 -21.01 3.68 -2.34
CA LEU A 584 -20.63 5.02 -1.89
C LEU A 584 -21.82 5.98 -1.90
N LEU A 585 -22.59 6.02 -2.99
CA LEU A 585 -23.78 6.87 -3.09
C LEU A 585 -24.79 6.50 -2.00
N ALA A 586 -25.03 5.21 -1.77
CA ALA A 586 -25.91 4.73 -0.71
C ALA A 586 -25.47 5.19 0.69
N TYR A 587 -24.17 5.11 0.99
CA TYR A 587 -23.63 5.57 2.27
C TYR A 587 -23.84 7.08 2.47
N ILE A 588 -23.56 7.88 1.44
CA ILE A 588 -23.71 9.33 1.48
C ILE A 588 -25.18 9.75 1.61
N THR A 589 -26.12 9.02 0.98
CA THR A 589 -27.55 9.30 1.16
C THR A 589 -28.01 9.12 2.60
N GLU A 590 -27.43 8.17 3.34
CA GLU A 590 -27.84 7.84 4.71
C GLU A 590 -27.08 8.64 5.79
N HIS A 591 -25.79 8.90 5.58
CA HIS A 591 -24.90 9.47 6.61
C HIS A 591 -24.40 10.89 6.27
N GLY A 592 -24.67 11.38 5.06
CA GLY A 592 -24.08 12.60 4.52
C GLY A 592 -22.61 12.45 4.11
N PHE A 593 -22.03 13.52 3.57
CA PHE A 593 -20.62 13.57 3.21
C PHE A 593 -19.77 14.13 4.35
N ARG A 594 -18.82 13.33 4.82
CA ARG A 594 -17.75 13.72 5.73
C ARG A 594 -16.48 13.02 5.27
N THR A 595 -15.37 13.74 5.19
CA THR A 595 -14.09 13.23 4.65
C THR A 595 -13.68 11.89 5.25
N ALA A 596 -13.61 11.78 6.59
CA ALA A 596 -13.22 10.55 7.26
C ALA A 596 -14.18 9.38 7.01
N GLY A 597 -15.50 9.63 7.07
CA GLY A 597 -16.53 8.61 6.81
C GLY A 597 -16.51 8.11 5.36
N TYR A 598 -16.36 9.04 4.41
CA TYR A 598 -16.23 8.73 2.98
C TYR A 598 -15.00 7.85 2.70
N LEU A 599 -13.82 8.23 3.20
CA LEU A 599 -12.57 7.46 3.01
C LEU A 599 -12.68 6.06 3.61
N LYS A 600 -13.18 5.94 4.85
CA LYS A 600 -13.40 4.65 5.52
C LYS A 600 -14.32 3.75 4.68
N ARG A 601 -15.45 4.28 4.22
CA ARG A 601 -16.41 3.52 3.40
C ARG A 601 -15.81 3.12 2.05
N LYS A 602 -15.13 4.04 1.37
CA LYS A 602 -14.46 3.81 0.07
C LYS A 602 -13.45 2.67 0.16
N ALA A 603 -12.64 2.65 1.22
CA ALA A 603 -11.65 1.60 1.39
C ALA A 603 -12.29 0.22 1.61
N ILE A 604 -13.32 0.12 2.46
CA ILE A 604 -14.05 -1.14 2.71
C ILE A 604 -14.65 -1.70 1.42
N LEU A 605 -15.23 -0.83 0.59
CA LEU A 605 -15.83 -1.22 -0.70
C LEU A 605 -14.78 -1.58 -1.75
N SER A 606 -13.59 -0.98 -1.71
CA SER A 606 -12.49 -1.26 -2.66
C SER A 606 -11.82 -2.61 -2.44
N ILE A 607 -11.98 -3.22 -1.26
CA ILE A 607 -11.39 -4.51 -0.86
C ILE A 607 -12.35 -5.68 -1.06
N GLY A 608 -13.65 -5.43 -1.04
CA GLY A 608 -14.65 -6.49 -0.91
C GLY A 608 -14.76 -7.46 -2.09
N GLU A 609 -15.07 -8.72 -1.78
CA GLU A 609 -15.43 -9.80 -2.71
C GLU A 609 -16.72 -9.55 -3.52
N HIS A 610 -17.37 -8.39 -3.35
CA HIS A 610 -18.49 -7.95 -4.20
C HIS A 610 -18.09 -7.83 -5.68
N ALA A 611 -16.80 -7.74 -6.00
CA ALA A 611 -16.31 -7.81 -7.37
C ALA A 611 -16.51 -9.18 -8.06
N VAL A 612 -16.71 -10.29 -7.31
CA VAL A 612 -16.59 -11.66 -7.87
C VAL A 612 -17.79 -12.59 -7.59
N SER A 613 -18.74 -12.26 -6.71
CA SER A 613 -19.89 -13.15 -6.43
C SER A 613 -21.23 -12.41 -6.36
N GLY A 614 -21.93 -12.34 -7.50
CA GLY A 614 -23.29 -11.78 -7.61
C GLY A 614 -24.39 -12.68 -7.03
N LYS A 615 -24.16 -13.40 -5.93
CA LYS A 615 -25.14 -14.33 -5.35
C LYS A 615 -25.75 -13.90 -4.01
N GLU A 616 -25.09 -13.05 -3.21
CA GLU A 616 -25.56 -12.78 -1.84
C GLU A 616 -26.49 -11.56 -1.71
N ASP A 617 -26.40 -10.57 -2.60
CA ASP A 617 -27.27 -9.38 -2.55
C ASP A 617 -28.69 -9.60 -3.12
N LEU A 618 -28.95 -10.75 -3.74
CA LEU A 618 -30.27 -11.13 -4.28
C LEU A 618 -31.35 -11.32 -3.20
N LYS A 619 -30.99 -11.49 -1.93
CA LYS A 619 -31.96 -11.65 -0.83
C LYS A 619 -32.39 -10.35 -0.15
N ARG A 620 -31.67 -9.24 -0.34
CA ARG A 620 -31.93 -7.99 0.41
C ARG A 620 -32.72 -6.93 -0.35
N ARG A 621 -32.92 -7.06 -1.67
CA ARG A 621 -33.67 -6.10 -2.49
C ARG A 621 -34.89 -6.78 -3.15
N SER A 622 -35.90 -7.10 -2.35
CA SER A 622 -37.26 -7.35 -2.83
C SER A 622 -38.00 -6.00 -2.93
N MET A 623 -38.41 -5.60 -4.14
CA MET A 623 -39.36 -4.51 -4.36
C MET A 623 -40.74 -5.07 -4.75
N PRO A 624 -41.84 -4.33 -4.50
CA PRO A 624 -43.20 -4.85 -4.42
C PRO A 624 -43.91 -4.98 -5.78
N ASP A 625 -44.88 -5.89 -5.81
CA ASP A 625 -45.84 -6.16 -6.88
C ASP A 625 -46.53 -4.91 -7.41
N THR A 626 -46.44 -4.64 -8.72
CA THR A 626 -47.60 -4.28 -9.55
C THR A 626 -47.26 -4.19 -11.05
N VAL A 627 -48.28 -4.46 -11.86
CA VAL A 627 -48.42 -4.24 -13.31
C VAL A 627 -48.04 -5.41 -14.24
N GLU A 628 -48.84 -6.48 -14.16
CA GLU A 628 -49.20 -7.28 -15.34
C GLU A 628 -50.61 -6.88 -15.80
N LYS A 629 -50.75 -6.35 -17.02
CA LYS A 629 -51.90 -6.64 -17.90
C LYS A 629 -51.73 -6.02 -19.29
N ASN A 630 -52.20 -6.80 -20.27
CA ASN A 630 -52.59 -6.44 -21.64
C ASN A 630 -51.50 -6.59 -22.72
N MET A 631 -51.50 -7.71 -23.44
CA MET A 631 -52.25 -7.84 -24.71
C MET A 631 -51.86 -9.14 -25.42
N GLN A 632 -52.79 -10.09 -25.48
CA GLN A 632 -52.90 -11.05 -26.58
C GLN A 632 -54.11 -10.62 -27.40
N ASP A 633 -53.94 -10.43 -28.71
CA ASP A 633 -54.93 -10.98 -29.65
C ASP A 633 -54.46 -11.05 -31.12
N ARG A 634 -54.81 -12.20 -31.73
CA ARG A 634 -55.07 -12.50 -33.17
C ARG A 634 -53.97 -12.91 -34.18
N LYS A 635 -53.93 -14.25 -34.38
CA LYS A 635 -53.72 -15.06 -35.63
C LYS A 635 -54.51 -14.47 -36.84
N ARG A 636 -54.27 -14.72 -38.16
CA ARG A 636 -53.57 -15.76 -38.97
C ARG A 636 -53.62 -15.38 -40.49
N LYS A 637 -52.87 -16.14 -41.33
CA LYS A 637 -52.93 -16.40 -42.82
C LYS A 637 -51.99 -15.58 -43.73
N GLU A 638 -51.32 -16.11 -44.76
CA GLU A 638 -51.10 -17.46 -45.32
C GLU A 638 -49.90 -17.40 -46.33
N THR A 639 -49.10 -18.48 -46.38
CA THR A 639 -48.29 -19.07 -47.49
C THR A 639 -47.34 -18.25 -48.40
N MET A 640 -46.06 -18.65 -48.45
CA MET A 640 -45.45 -19.44 -49.54
C MET A 640 -43.98 -19.85 -49.23
N ALA A 641 -43.53 -20.95 -49.84
CA ALA A 641 -42.35 -21.75 -49.50
C ALA A 641 -40.97 -21.07 -49.72
N SER A 642 -40.05 -21.25 -48.77
CA SER A 642 -38.61 -21.49 -48.97
C SER A 642 -37.89 -21.55 -47.61
N SER A 643 -36.87 -22.42 -47.50
CA SER A 643 -35.92 -22.64 -46.38
C SER A 643 -36.16 -21.88 -45.05
N VAL A 644 -36.36 -22.63 -43.95
CA VAL A 644 -36.51 -22.06 -42.59
C VAL A 644 -35.32 -21.17 -42.22
N GLN A 645 -35.56 -19.85 -42.17
CA GLN A 645 -34.64 -18.92 -41.51
C GLN A 645 -34.81 -19.09 -39.99
N VAL A 646 -33.75 -19.56 -39.33
CA VAL A 646 -33.71 -19.68 -37.87
C VAL A 646 -33.72 -18.27 -37.27
N PRO A 647 -34.63 -17.94 -36.33
CA PRO A 647 -34.60 -16.68 -35.59
C PRO A 647 -33.25 -16.52 -34.87
N SER A 648 -32.65 -15.33 -34.95
CA SER A 648 -31.32 -15.05 -34.39
C SER A 648 -31.27 -14.90 -32.86
N ASP A 649 -32.41 -14.88 -32.17
CA ASP A 649 -32.50 -14.84 -30.71
C ASP A 649 -32.89 -16.19 -30.13
N VAL A 650 -32.35 -16.56 -28.96
CA VAL A 650 -32.77 -17.79 -28.24
C VAL A 650 -34.17 -17.58 -27.64
N LEU A 651 -35.19 -18.20 -28.24
CA LEU A 651 -36.58 -18.15 -27.77
C LEU A 651 -36.81 -18.99 -26.51
N HIS A 652 -36.01 -20.07 -26.34
CA HIS A 652 -36.08 -20.98 -25.21
C HIS A 652 -34.71 -21.10 -24.51
N PRO A 653 -34.32 -20.13 -23.64
CA PRO A 653 -32.99 -20.08 -23.02
C PRO A 653 -32.65 -21.29 -22.16
N GLU A 654 -33.61 -21.80 -21.39
CA GLU A 654 -33.39 -22.99 -20.55
C GLU A 654 -33.11 -24.25 -21.38
N LEU A 655 -33.79 -24.42 -22.52
CA LEU A 655 -33.53 -25.53 -23.44
C LEU A 655 -32.16 -25.38 -24.11
N TYR A 656 -31.79 -24.15 -24.45
CA TYR A 656 -30.47 -23.85 -24.99
C TYR A 656 -29.35 -24.20 -24.02
N ASP A 657 -29.48 -23.83 -22.74
CA ASP A 657 -28.50 -24.17 -21.71
C ASP A 657 -28.39 -25.68 -21.49
N ARG A 658 -29.51 -26.42 -21.52
CA ARG A 658 -29.53 -27.91 -21.45
C ARG A 658 -28.78 -28.53 -22.63
N LEU A 659 -29.02 -28.05 -23.85
CA LEU A 659 -28.37 -28.55 -25.06
C LEU A 659 -26.87 -28.20 -25.09
N VAL A 660 -26.48 -27.02 -24.60
CA VAL A 660 -25.07 -26.62 -24.45
C VAL A 660 -24.37 -27.49 -23.40
N ALA A 661 -25.02 -27.74 -22.26
CA ALA A 661 -24.49 -28.61 -21.21
C ALA A 661 -24.29 -30.04 -21.72
N TRP A 662 -25.32 -30.61 -22.39
CA TRP A 662 -25.24 -31.92 -23.02
C TRP A 662 -24.10 -31.99 -24.04
N ARG A 663 -23.99 -31.02 -24.95
CA ARG A 663 -22.90 -30.97 -25.95
C ARG A 663 -21.53 -30.98 -25.28
N ASN A 664 -21.35 -30.19 -24.23
CA ASN A 664 -20.06 -30.07 -23.55
C ASN A 664 -19.67 -31.38 -22.85
N THR A 665 -20.64 -32.07 -22.23
CA THR A 665 -20.44 -33.39 -21.63
C THR A 665 -20.10 -34.44 -22.68
N GLU A 666 -20.82 -34.44 -23.81
CA GLU A 666 -20.60 -35.40 -24.89
C GLU A 666 -19.27 -35.18 -25.63
N ALA A 667 -18.89 -33.92 -25.83
CA ALA A 667 -17.58 -33.55 -26.37
C ALA A 667 -16.43 -33.98 -25.45
N ALA A 668 -16.60 -33.84 -24.14
CA ALA A 668 -15.63 -34.31 -23.14
C ALA A 668 -15.51 -35.84 -23.14
N ARG A 669 -16.64 -36.55 -23.25
CA ARG A 669 -16.68 -38.03 -23.34
C ARG A 669 -15.93 -38.56 -24.57
N LEU A 670 -16.08 -37.87 -25.70
CA LEU A 670 -15.46 -38.25 -26.98
C LEU A 670 -14.04 -37.71 -27.17
N GLY A 671 -13.56 -36.83 -26.29
CA GLY A 671 -12.26 -36.16 -26.43
C GLY A 671 -12.18 -35.23 -27.66
N LEU A 672 -13.31 -34.71 -28.14
CA LEU A 672 -13.39 -33.90 -29.36
C LEU A 672 -13.77 -32.44 -29.05
N PRO A 673 -13.42 -31.46 -29.91
CA PRO A 673 -13.88 -30.08 -29.76
C PRO A 673 -15.40 -29.96 -29.84
N VAL A 674 -16.02 -29.15 -28.97
CA VAL A 674 -17.49 -29.03 -28.84
C VAL A 674 -18.25 -28.79 -30.15
N TYR A 675 -17.69 -28.02 -31.08
CA TYR A 675 -18.32 -27.72 -32.37
C TYR A 675 -18.40 -28.93 -33.33
N THR A 676 -17.65 -30.01 -33.06
CA THR A 676 -17.68 -31.26 -33.84
C THR A 676 -18.83 -32.19 -33.43
N VAL A 677 -19.36 -32.02 -32.21
CA VAL A 677 -20.55 -32.73 -31.72
C VAL A 677 -21.80 -32.07 -32.29
N ILE A 678 -21.98 -30.77 -32.01
CA ILE A 678 -23.03 -29.96 -32.62
C ILE A 678 -22.60 -28.48 -32.66
N GLN A 679 -22.81 -27.82 -33.81
CA GLN A 679 -22.49 -26.41 -33.96
C GLN A 679 -23.46 -25.53 -33.18
N GLN A 680 -22.99 -24.37 -32.68
CA GLN A 680 -23.83 -23.44 -31.89
C GLN A 680 -25.08 -22.98 -32.65
N LYS A 681 -24.98 -22.82 -33.98
CA LYS A 681 -26.13 -22.48 -34.84
C LYS A 681 -27.18 -23.59 -34.91
N ALA A 682 -26.77 -24.86 -34.83
CA ALA A 682 -27.69 -25.98 -34.79
C ALA A 682 -28.38 -26.06 -33.41
N ILE A 683 -27.66 -25.83 -32.31
CA ILE A 683 -28.27 -25.70 -30.97
C ILE A 683 -29.31 -24.58 -30.97
N LEU A 684 -28.96 -23.39 -31.47
CA LEU A 684 -29.88 -22.26 -31.57
C LEU A 684 -31.13 -22.63 -32.39
N GLY A 685 -30.94 -23.32 -33.52
CA GLY A 685 -32.04 -23.81 -34.35
C GLY A 685 -32.95 -24.80 -33.62
N ILE A 686 -32.38 -25.75 -32.88
CA ILE A 686 -33.14 -26.74 -32.11
C ILE A 686 -33.90 -26.06 -30.97
N SER A 687 -33.24 -25.18 -30.22
CA SER A 687 -33.87 -24.45 -29.11
C SER A 687 -35.03 -23.59 -29.58
N ASN A 688 -34.96 -23.01 -30.77
CA ASN A 688 -35.97 -22.09 -31.27
C ASN A 688 -37.12 -22.76 -32.03
N LEU A 689 -36.83 -23.86 -32.73
CA LEU A 689 -37.80 -24.52 -33.61
C LEU A 689 -38.49 -25.72 -32.95
N LEU A 690 -38.04 -26.15 -31.77
CA LEU A 690 -38.61 -27.26 -30.99
C LEU A 690 -38.93 -28.48 -31.88
N PRO A 691 -37.93 -29.09 -32.53
CA PRO A 691 -38.16 -30.15 -33.50
C PRO A 691 -38.87 -31.36 -32.87
N ALA A 692 -39.90 -31.83 -33.56
CA ALA A 692 -40.76 -32.93 -33.16
C ALA A 692 -40.19 -34.31 -33.51
N ASP A 693 -39.45 -34.36 -34.61
CA ASP A 693 -39.03 -35.59 -35.27
C ASP A 693 -37.65 -35.42 -35.91
N LYS A 694 -37.09 -36.55 -36.39
CA LYS A 694 -35.78 -36.57 -37.05
C LYS A 694 -35.77 -35.78 -38.35
N ASP A 695 -36.90 -35.69 -39.07
CA ASP A 695 -37.01 -34.95 -40.33
C ASP A 695 -36.92 -33.44 -40.12
N MET A 696 -37.49 -32.93 -39.03
CA MET A 696 -37.36 -31.54 -38.60
C MET A 696 -35.92 -31.24 -38.19
N LEU A 697 -35.24 -32.15 -37.49
CA LEU A 697 -33.82 -31.99 -37.14
C LEU A 697 -32.92 -31.94 -38.38
N VAL A 698 -33.17 -32.75 -39.42
CA VAL A 698 -32.41 -32.71 -40.68
C VAL A 698 -32.48 -31.33 -41.35
N ARG A 699 -33.63 -30.65 -41.22
CA ARG A 699 -33.87 -29.33 -41.81
C ARG A 699 -33.22 -28.18 -41.04
N ILE A 700 -32.66 -28.44 -39.86
CA ILE A 700 -31.96 -27.42 -39.06
C ILE A 700 -30.56 -27.17 -39.66
N PRO A 701 -30.21 -25.91 -39.98
CA PRO A 701 -28.91 -25.56 -40.52
C PRO A 701 -27.77 -26.06 -39.63
N TYR A 702 -26.73 -26.61 -40.25
CA TYR A 702 -25.50 -27.07 -39.60
C TYR A 702 -25.63 -28.29 -38.66
N PHE A 703 -26.78 -28.98 -38.64
CA PHE A 703 -26.93 -30.28 -37.98
C PHE A 703 -26.71 -31.44 -38.97
N GLY A 704 -27.49 -31.45 -40.06
CA GLY A 704 -27.33 -32.38 -41.19
C GLY A 704 -27.64 -33.85 -40.86
N LYS A 705 -27.79 -34.69 -41.90
CA LYS A 705 -28.22 -36.11 -41.76
C LYS A 705 -27.33 -36.94 -40.83
N LYS A 706 -26.00 -36.77 -40.92
CA LYS A 706 -25.03 -37.49 -40.07
C LYS A 706 -25.12 -37.09 -38.58
N GLY A 707 -25.52 -35.85 -38.28
CA GLY A 707 -25.75 -35.40 -36.91
C GLY A 707 -27.01 -36.01 -36.32
N VAL A 708 -28.07 -36.12 -37.13
CA VAL A 708 -29.35 -36.76 -36.76
C VAL A 708 -29.17 -38.26 -36.49
N GLU A 709 -28.41 -38.97 -37.33
CA GLU A 709 -28.12 -40.39 -37.11
C GLU A 709 -27.38 -40.66 -35.80
N LYS A 710 -26.48 -39.76 -35.39
CA LYS A 710 -25.65 -39.95 -34.19
C LYS A 710 -26.29 -39.46 -32.90
N TYR A 711 -27.00 -38.33 -32.96
CA TYR A 711 -27.45 -37.60 -31.77
C TYR A 711 -28.93 -37.22 -31.80
N GLY A 712 -29.66 -37.59 -32.86
CA GLY A 712 -31.05 -37.17 -33.06
C GLY A 712 -31.99 -37.62 -31.94
N ASP A 713 -31.91 -38.89 -31.52
CA ASP A 713 -32.78 -39.44 -30.46
C ASP A 713 -32.56 -38.73 -29.12
N THR A 714 -31.30 -38.57 -28.70
CA THR A 714 -30.94 -37.89 -27.44
C THR A 714 -31.35 -36.42 -27.44
N ILE A 715 -31.22 -35.74 -28.58
CA ILE A 715 -31.63 -34.33 -28.69
C ILE A 715 -33.16 -34.20 -28.66
N LEU A 716 -33.89 -35.08 -29.33
CA LEU A 716 -35.36 -35.10 -29.28
C LEU A 716 -35.87 -35.38 -27.86
N GLU A 717 -35.22 -36.26 -27.11
CA GLU A 717 -35.56 -36.51 -25.69
C GLU A 717 -35.38 -35.25 -24.83
N ILE A 718 -34.28 -34.50 -25.00
CA ILE A 718 -34.02 -33.25 -24.27
C ILE A 718 -35.08 -32.18 -24.61
N VAL A 719 -35.43 -32.06 -25.89
CA VAL A 719 -36.48 -31.12 -26.35
C VAL A 719 -37.85 -31.54 -25.83
N TYR A 720 -38.18 -32.83 -25.87
CA TYR A 720 -39.45 -33.37 -25.40
C TYR A 720 -39.63 -33.17 -23.89
N ALA A 721 -38.61 -33.49 -23.09
CA ALA A 721 -38.62 -33.26 -21.65
C ALA A 721 -38.86 -31.78 -21.31
N TYR A 722 -38.22 -30.87 -22.03
CA TYR A 722 -38.41 -29.44 -21.85
C TYR A 722 -39.83 -28.97 -22.24
N CYS A 723 -40.37 -29.43 -23.37
CA CYS A 723 -41.73 -29.08 -23.80
C CYS A 723 -42.78 -29.56 -22.78
N LYS A 724 -42.61 -30.77 -22.24
CA LYS A 724 -43.48 -31.33 -21.21
C LYS A 724 -43.43 -30.54 -19.90
N GLU A 725 -42.24 -30.14 -19.45
CA GLU A 725 -42.08 -29.33 -18.24
C GLU A 725 -42.68 -27.92 -18.35
N LYS A 726 -42.74 -27.35 -19.56
CA LYS A 726 -43.24 -25.99 -19.80
C LYS A 726 -44.68 -25.92 -20.32
N GLY A 727 -45.37 -27.05 -20.43
CA GLY A 727 -46.77 -27.12 -20.90
C GLY A 727 -46.94 -26.65 -22.35
N LEU A 728 -45.92 -26.80 -23.18
CA LEU A 728 -45.96 -26.46 -24.61
C LEU A 728 -46.59 -27.62 -25.40
N ALA A 729 -47.30 -27.32 -26.50
CA ALA A 729 -48.03 -28.32 -27.28
C ALA A 729 -47.10 -29.49 -27.70
N GLU A 730 -47.49 -30.71 -27.29
CA GLU A 730 -46.73 -31.92 -27.55
C GLU A 730 -46.63 -32.18 -29.06
N PRO A 731 -45.42 -32.41 -29.61
CA PRO A 731 -45.31 -32.95 -30.95
C PRO A 731 -45.69 -34.44 -30.92
N GLU A 732 -46.73 -34.81 -31.67
CA GLU A 732 -47.16 -36.20 -31.82
C GLU A 732 -46.01 -37.07 -32.37
N LEU A 733 -45.48 -37.95 -31.53
CA LEU A 733 -44.61 -39.06 -31.93
C LEU A 733 -45.46 -40.05 -32.75
N MET A 734 -45.36 -40.03 -34.09
CA MET A 734 -45.70 -41.22 -34.86
C MET A 734 -44.53 -42.21 -34.74
N LEU A 735 -44.81 -43.33 -34.07
CA LEU A 735 -43.96 -44.52 -33.93
C LEU A 735 -43.43 -45.04 -35.26
#